data_AF-A0A195CV24-F1
#
_entry.id   AF-A0A195CV24-F1
#
_cell.length_a   1.000
_cell.length_b   1.000
_cell.length_c   1.000
_cell.angle_alpha   90.00
_cell.angle_beta   90.00
_cell.angle_gamma   90.00
#
_symmetry.space_group_name_H-M   'P 1'
#
loop_
_entity.id
_entity.type
_entity.pdbx_description
1 polymer ?
#
loop_
_entity_poly.entity_id
_entity_poly.type
_entity_poly.pdbx_seq_one_letter_code
_entity_poly.pdbx_strand_id
1 'polypeptide(L)'
;MSTSDSSDKSLDDVNEIEIVVDTETRKTSIFTLYAKIFRLLLTTQIPNFSLLSDELRNKELEKLILPSDEEWRHRVYHSLVELQREKDAEPTQDKRKNCIRGSFNCLRMEDSERCITRKNSQDWEWRPRGPKKKGHLPKGRRDESQNIVGSSNAISGTGGSMTEARIEPGWRINDILLAAEVLQNARPSQNYANEAEMRRVFGLVYDVLRYKNILNRTLEDGGFWYRNNALKQRERVVWLLLYDMQGRKFAHRRGSACETREKVFETVGLKDIEDALLKAKTHLAASISRLRISGSALILDELLPSHLRIAEGISWTDEGAIASGWINTMRVLSKNEFIKDMSKLKLQLCNDTETGELDENKYIFDPICPKMINLHDKAREKLAVSDMVRDHRFIFLERSLCLGAATLAQAIRVARLCGPVVLTHSIAPRHTGYLAGLLADIEDAGRLLAFGVGDRRCEYEAYLATLDVTLQQCRIFSEKYISSPPSVELERATVILATPPCSYTGVRDVVDLAVARGGDINLLESLTSDTAGGIKQPRALLAEQFSTLKYALTRPNIQFLIYEVHTILPSETTEMIHQVVEYANQLAMEKYIREHLYLLNTLHIFFTYLFSNSIYFVALQPKRKTLSKDGKISKSIKTDMPKQEQSRDHWEDQSQTQHEQMFLSKQEDEEDEKLLDTTAIVIPDSDLFEVGTIDEIYGETNEHMLDPGCFIAVIKRKEMMQFNSLFMIKVAESKGLFGDPDKERNPKQKTEVSSAARSQTLQISRRGFKRVKVEIDRVAAPTHAWMLRATNQRQPCPRHSRHIVRDEKLLSMQIRETRKRDARRWWRDAIAFLVDSKSHRDIRKHSISQFYATRSDPFTQKLLYPFHTKKMFCYRIGICNIFVRLLFSLLFLSFKYDLYRLDKGPLQKSTLNIKDATYALKTMNYIRRMENKAAELYRQRLINGFLHLYVGQEAIAVGLKMALAEQDTVITAYRCHGFAVVFGISSRSVLAELMGRKTGAAKGKGGSMHMYAPRFYGGDGIVGGQVPIGTGIALAHKYNGTGAVSFTLYGDGAASQGQIYEAWNMAKLWNLPAVYICENNRYGMGTAVHRHSANTRLYTRGDLIPGIKVDGMKVMDVREAIRFSRDYALRNGPIVLEMATYRYFGHSMSDPGYSYRSREEIKAVQTEQDPIMLFAKLVVQKGLMTEKEVEDIRTSVYKEVDQEVEQAKADQWPEMSEISTDVYAKPLEKIRGKVPWELL
;
A
#
# COMPACT_ATOMS: atom_id res chain seq x y z
N MET A 1 24.23 59.01 -52.60
CA MET A 1 25.37 59.82 -53.08
C MET A 1 26.57 59.47 -52.22
N SER A 2 27.79 59.44 -52.79
CA SER A 2 29.13 59.69 -52.18
C SER A 2 29.43 59.19 -50.75
N THR A 3 30.55 58.53 -50.43
CA THR A 3 31.79 58.07 -51.12
C THR A 3 32.47 57.06 -50.13
N SER A 4 33.29 56.05 -50.47
CA SER A 4 34.64 56.06 -51.09
C SER A 4 35.66 56.93 -50.29
N ASP A 5 36.97 56.64 -50.14
CA ASP A 5 37.87 55.49 -50.37
C ASP A 5 39.16 55.75 -49.53
N SER A 6 40.10 54.86 -49.20
CA SER A 6 40.33 53.38 -49.33
C SER A 6 41.15 52.96 -48.07
N SER A 7 42.14 52.05 -47.93
CA SER A 7 42.95 51.06 -48.70
C SER A 7 43.57 50.07 -47.64
N ASP A 8 44.56 49.17 -47.82
CA ASP A 8 45.47 48.75 -48.90
C ASP A 8 45.99 47.29 -48.65
N LYS A 9 46.41 46.59 -49.71
CA LYS A 9 47.35 45.43 -49.85
C LYS A 9 47.35 44.17 -48.94
N SER A 10 47.69 43.07 -49.60
CA SER A 10 47.94 41.70 -49.11
C SER A 10 49.43 41.34 -49.06
N LEU A 11 49.78 40.26 -48.37
CA LEU A 11 50.98 39.44 -48.65
C LEU A 11 50.82 38.04 -48.02
N ASP A 12 51.14 37.00 -48.78
CA ASP A 12 51.32 35.63 -48.28
C ASP A 12 52.70 35.50 -47.59
N ASP A 13 52.84 34.68 -46.55
CA ASP A 13 53.83 33.57 -46.50
C ASP A 13 53.68 32.68 -45.24
N VAL A 14 54.45 31.58 -45.21
CA VAL A 14 54.74 30.62 -44.12
C VAL A 14 53.60 29.71 -43.63
N ASN A 15 53.75 28.42 -43.96
CA ASN A 15 53.20 27.29 -43.21
C ASN A 15 54.31 26.63 -42.35
N GLU A 16 53.90 25.83 -41.36
CA GLU A 16 54.73 24.97 -40.47
C GLU A 16 55.54 25.64 -39.32
N ILE A 17 56.06 24.76 -38.44
CA ILE A 17 56.66 24.99 -37.10
C ILE A 17 55.61 25.28 -36.01
N GLU A 18 55.00 24.26 -35.39
CA GLU A 18 55.53 23.35 -34.35
C GLU A 18 55.50 23.95 -32.93
N ILE A 19 54.86 23.23 -31.98
CA ILE A 19 54.92 23.54 -30.55
C ILE A 19 55.31 22.27 -29.79
N VAL A 20 56.46 22.34 -29.15
CA VAL A 20 57.09 21.28 -28.35
C VAL A 20 56.24 20.94 -27.12
N VAL A 21 56.13 19.64 -26.80
CA VAL A 21 55.61 19.16 -25.52
C VAL A 21 56.73 19.17 -24.49
N ASP A 22 56.74 20.18 -23.62
CA ASP A 22 57.66 20.24 -22.48
C ASP A 22 57.17 19.32 -21.34
N THR A 23 58.09 18.60 -20.69
CA THR A 23 57.78 17.35 -19.95
C THR A 23 58.09 17.39 -18.44
N GLU A 24 57.82 18.51 -17.75
CA GLU A 24 57.98 18.55 -16.27
C GLU A 24 56.77 19.07 -15.44
N THR A 25 56.03 18.09 -14.91
CA THR A 25 55.28 18.11 -13.63
C THR A 25 53.91 18.82 -13.52
N ARG A 26 53.15 18.36 -12.52
CA ARG A 26 52.00 19.00 -11.83
C ARG A 26 50.71 19.29 -12.62
N LYS A 27 49.83 18.28 -12.65
CA LYS A 27 48.35 18.37 -12.49
C LYS A 27 47.70 19.71 -12.89
N THR A 28 47.63 20.00 -14.18
CA THR A 28 46.67 20.99 -14.69
C THR A 28 45.24 20.44 -14.54
N SER A 29 44.34 21.27 -14.01
CA SER A 29 42.95 20.85 -13.76
C SER A 29 42.19 20.62 -15.06
N ILE A 30 41.39 19.56 -15.12
CA ILE A 30 40.52 19.27 -16.28
C ILE A 30 39.56 20.42 -16.57
N PHE A 31 39.14 21.18 -15.56
CA PHE A 31 38.32 22.38 -15.71
C PHE A 31 39.03 23.51 -16.48
N THR A 32 40.36 23.61 -16.38
CA THR A 32 41.16 24.58 -17.17
C THR A 32 41.23 24.16 -18.64
N LEU A 33 41.21 22.85 -18.92
CA LEU A 33 41.13 22.31 -20.28
C LEU A 33 39.74 22.57 -20.88
N TYR A 34 38.67 22.27 -20.13
CA TYR A 34 37.28 22.62 -20.50
C TYR A 34 37.14 24.11 -20.82
N ALA A 35 37.68 25.02 -20.00
CA ALA A 35 37.60 26.45 -20.25
C ALA A 35 38.29 26.89 -21.57
N LYS A 36 39.41 26.26 -21.95
CA LYS A 36 40.06 26.49 -23.26
C LYS A 36 39.22 25.94 -24.41
N ILE A 37 38.70 24.72 -24.29
CA ILE A 37 37.86 24.07 -25.32
C ILE A 37 36.58 24.87 -25.55
N PHE A 38 35.89 25.30 -24.48
CA PHE A 38 34.67 26.09 -24.57
C PHE A 38 34.92 27.46 -25.23
N ARG A 39 36.05 28.10 -24.91
CA ARG A 39 36.43 29.38 -25.53
C ARG A 39 36.74 29.23 -27.02
N LEU A 40 37.41 28.15 -27.43
CA LEU A 40 37.67 27.83 -28.83
C LEU A 40 36.37 27.60 -29.61
N LEU A 41 35.45 26.78 -29.07
CA LEU A 41 34.15 26.50 -29.67
C LEU A 41 33.28 27.76 -29.87
N LEU A 42 33.30 28.69 -28.91
CA LEU A 42 32.58 29.96 -29.04
C LEU A 42 33.20 30.87 -30.12
N THR A 43 34.54 30.88 -30.26
CA THR A 43 35.21 31.68 -31.30
C THR A 43 35.10 31.10 -32.72
N THR A 44 34.83 29.80 -32.88
CA THR A 44 34.71 29.18 -34.21
C THR A 44 33.29 29.24 -34.80
N GLN A 45 32.26 29.43 -33.97
CA GLN A 45 30.86 29.47 -34.45
C GLN A 45 30.30 30.88 -34.70
N ILE A 46 30.83 31.93 -34.05
CA ILE A 46 30.38 33.32 -34.26
C ILE A 46 31.59 34.26 -34.46
N PRO A 47 31.90 34.65 -35.70
CA PRO A 47 32.93 35.65 -35.98
C PRO A 47 32.63 36.99 -35.28
N ASN A 48 33.68 37.65 -34.78
CA ASN A 48 33.65 39.01 -34.21
C ASN A 48 32.72 39.24 -32.99
N PHE A 49 32.33 38.19 -32.26
CA PHE A 49 31.48 38.27 -31.05
C PHE A 49 31.92 39.31 -29.99
N SER A 50 33.22 39.60 -29.90
CA SER A 50 33.79 40.61 -29.00
C SER A 50 33.37 42.06 -29.33
N LEU A 51 33.04 42.36 -30.59
CA LEU A 51 32.80 43.73 -31.10
C LEU A 51 31.31 44.15 -31.09
N LEU A 52 30.40 43.27 -30.67
CA LEU A 52 28.96 43.57 -30.60
C LEU A 52 28.63 44.54 -29.44
N SER A 53 27.56 45.32 -29.59
CA SER A 53 26.96 46.10 -28.49
C SER A 53 26.15 45.19 -27.56
N ASP A 54 25.99 45.55 -26.29
CA ASP A 54 25.46 44.63 -25.27
C ASP A 54 24.01 44.17 -25.52
N GLU A 55 23.16 44.98 -26.16
CA GLU A 55 21.82 44.54 -26.57
C GLU A 55 21.86 43.48 -27.69
N LEU A 56 22.77 43.60 -28.68
CA LEU A 56 22.97 42.54 -29.68
C LEU A 56 23.70 41.34 -29.09
N ARG A 57 24.65 41.56 -28.16
CA ARG A 57 25.37 40.49 -27.45
C ARG A 57 24.37 39.59 -26.70
N ASN A 58 23.43 40.20 -25.99
CA ASN A 58 22.35 39.48 -25.30
C ASN A 58 21.39 38.79 -26.31
N LYS A 59 21.05 39.45 -27.42
CA LYS A 59 20.12 38.90 -28.43
C LYS A 59 20.71 37.77 -29.29
N GLU A 60 22.03 37.69 -29.40
CA GLU A 60 22.72 36.50 -29.94
C GLU A 60 22.91 35.43 -28.85
N LEU A 61 23.15 35.80 -27.59
CA LEU A 61 23.17 34.86 -26.45
C LEU A 61 21.80 34.17 -26.24
N GLU A 62 20.68 34.86 -26.49
CA GLU A 62 19.33 34.28 -26.48
C GLU A 62 19.09 33.24 -27.60
N LYS A 63 19.89 33.25 -28.67
CA LYS A 63 19.88 32.20 -29.72
C LYS A 63 20.86 31.07 -29.41
N LEU A 64 21.76 31.26 -28.45
CA LEU A 64 22.90 30.39 -28.20
C LEU A 64 22.47 29.34 -27.17
N ILE A 65 22.11 28.14 -27.66
CA ILE A 65 21.63 27.03 -26.82
C ILE A 65 22.73 26.60 -25.84
N LEU A 66 22.62 27.07 -24.59
CA LEU A 66 23.54 26.74 -23.51
C LEU A 66 23.30 25.31 -22.99
N PRO A 67 24.34 24.56 -22.55
CA PRO A 67 24.29 23.12 -22.31
C PRO A 67 23.60 22.71 -20.99
N SER A 68 22.35 23.12 -20.84
CA SER A 68 21.37 22.49 -19.94
C SER A 68 20.66 21.30 -20.59
N ASP A 69 20.67 21.23 -21.93
CA ASP A 69 20.01 20.19 -22.73
C ASP A 69 20.61 18.79 -22.62
N GLU A 70 19.72 17.80 -22.70
CA GLU A 70 20.05 16.38 -22.56
C GLU A 70 20.62 15.78 -23.87
N GLU A 71 20.09 16.22 -25.03
CA GLU A 71 20.59 15.79 -26.35
C GLU A 71 22.07 16.12 -26.58
N TRP A 72 22.56 17.26 -26.07
CA TRP A 72 23.96 17.65 -26.25
C TRP A 72 24.89 16.69 -25.52
N ARG A 73 24.50 16.26 -24.32
CA ARG A 73 25.24 15.26 -23.54
C ARG A 73 25.28 13.93 -24.27
N HIS A 74 24.15 13.48 -24.83
CA HIS A 74 24.11 12.24 -25.62
C HIS A 74 25.01 12.30 -26.87
N ARG A 75 24.87 13.34 -27.70
CA ARG A 75 25.66 13.47 -28.95
C ARG A 75 27.16 13.55 -28.69
N VAL A 76 27.60 14.41 -27.76
CA VAL A 76 29.04 14.56 -27.46
C VAL A 76 29.62 13.31 -26.76
N TYR A 77 28.83 12.63 -25.92
CA TYR A 77 29.28 11.40 -25.26
C TYR A 77 29.56 10.28 -26.27
N HIS A 78 28.69 10.08 -27.27
CA HIS A 78 28.91 9.04 -28.28
C HIS A 78 30.16 9.29 -29.14
N SER A 79 30.38 10.52 -29.64
CA SER A 79 31.59 10.83 -30.41
C SER A 79 32.89 10.70 -29.60
N LEU A 80 32.86 11.00 -28.29
CA LEU A 80 34.01 10.77 -27.41
C LEU A 80 34.27 9.27 -27.16
N VAL A 81 33.22 8.44 -27.10
CA VAL A 81 33.36 6.98 -26.98
C VAL A 81 33.90 6.35 -28.27
N GLU A 82 33.59 6.90 -29.45
CA GLU A 82 34.17 6.45 -30.72
C GLU A 82 35.66 6.83 -30.84
N LEU A 83 36.01 8.09 -30.54
CA LEU A 83 37.42 8.53 -30.50
C LEU A 83 38.27 7.75 -29.49
N GLN A 84 37.68 7.32 -28.37
CA GLN A 84 38.35 6.45 -27.41
C GLN A 84 38.57 5.04 -27.97
N ARG A 85 37.56 4.46 -28.65
CA ARG A 85 37.66 3.14 -29.30
C ARG A 85 38.68 3.08 -30.43
N GLU A 86 38.85 4.15 -31.20
CA GLU A 86 39.93 4.23 -32.20
C GLU A 86 41.31 4.24 -31.55
N LYS A 87 41.44 4.81 -30.35
CA LYS A 87 42.70 4.89 -29.60
C LYS A 87 43.08 3.61 -28.86
N ASP A 88 42.10 2.82 -28.46
CA ASP A 88 42.29 1.55 -27.73
C ASP A 88 42.50 0.33 -28.68
N ALA A 89 42.67 0.56 -29.98
CA ALA A 89 42.66 -0.48 -31.02
C ALA A 89 44.03 -0.92 -31.58
N GLU A 90 45.16 -0.54 -30.96
CA GLU A 90 46.49 -1.03 -31.36
C GLU A 90 46.88 -2.36 -30.65
N PRO A 91 47.42 -3.37 -31.37
CA PRO A 91 47.45 -4.75 -30.86
C PRO A 91 48.78 -5.19 -30.22
N THR A 92 48.70 -6.05 -29.20
CA THR A 92 49.83 -6.90 -28.76
C THR A 92 49.48 -8.39 -28.92
N GLN A 93 50.39 -9.15 -29.52
CA GLN A 93 50.33 -10.62 -29.70
C GLN A 93 50.91 -11.32 -28.43
N ASP A 94 50.78 -12.62 -28.16
CA ASP A 94 51.14 -13.78 -28.99
C ASP A 94 50.85 -15.15 -28.26
N LYS A 95 51.06 -16.28 -28.97
CA LYS A 95 51.34 -17.68 -28.50
C LYS A 95 50.23 -18.56 -27.86
N ARG A 96 49.62 -19.42 -28.71
CA ARG A 96 49.86 -20.91 -28.88
C ARG A 96 49.98 -21.79 -27.59
N LYS A 97 49.49 -23.05 -27.47
CA LYS A 97 49.24 -24.15 -28.47
C LYS A 97 48.60 -25.43 -27.82
N ASN A 98 48.15 -26.39 -28.65
CA ASN A 98 47.88 -27.85 -28.41
C ASN A 98 46.69 -28.25 -27.47
N CYS A 99 45.77 -29.23 -27.70
CA CYS A 99 45.70 -30.58 -28.35
C CYS A 99 45.88 -31.77 -27.35
N ILE A 100 45.19 -32.94 -27.39
CA ILE A 100 44.33 -33.61 -28.42
C ILE A 100 43.41 -34.76 -27.85
N ARG A 101 42.38 -35.23 -28.63
CA ARG A 101 41.50 -36.45 -28.47
C ARG A 101 40.51 -36.52 -27.26
N GLY A 102 39.35 -37.22 -27.33
CA GLY A 102 38.58 -37.75 -28.49
C GLY A 102 37.84 -39.09 -28.26
N SER A 103 36.60 -39.26 -28.77
CA SER A 103 35.94 -40.54 -29.17
C SER A 103 34.61 -40.28 -29.93
N PHE A 104 34.01 -41.28 -30.58
CA PHE A 104 32.86 -41.15 -31.51
C PHE A 104 31.94 -42.39 -31.56
N ASN A 105 30.63 -42.18 -31.81
CA ASN A 105 29.63 -43.13 -32.35
C ASN A 105 29.25 -44.40 -31.54
N CYS A 106 28.17 -45.16 -31.87
CA CYS A 106 26.80 -44.86 -32.38
C CYS A 106 26.12 -46.22 -32.70
N LEU A 107 24.84 -46.47 -32.34
CA LEU A 107 24.08 -47.62 -32.84
C LEU A 107 22.55 -47.36 -33.01
N ARG A 108 21.95 -48.20 -33.87
CA ARG A 108 20.58 -48.21 -34.46
C ARG A 108 19.42 -48.39 -33.45
N MET A 109 18.19 -47.88 -33.73
CA MET A 109 17.03 -48.48 -34.47
C MET A 109 16.55 -49.84 -33.87
N GLU A 110 15.26 -50.20 -33.82
CA GLU A 110 14.13 -49.95 -34.73
C GLU A 110 12.76 -50.22 -34.03
N ASP A 111 11.67 -49.54 -34.44
CA ASP A 111 10.25 -50.01 -34.63
C ASP A 111 9.43 -50.80 -33.54
N SER A 112 8.07 -50.82 -33.48
CA SER A 112 6.97 -50.17 -34.24
C SER A 112 5.57 -50.28 -33.56
N GLU A 113 4.58 -49.48 -34.03
CA GLU A 113 3.10 -49.73 -34.08
C GLU A 113 2.24 -49.88 -32.79
N ARG A 114 0.94 -49.49 -32.66
CA ARG A 114 -0.15 -48.92 -33.52
C ARG A 114 -1.01 -47.92 -32.68
N CYS A 115 -1.41 -46.73 -33.15
CA CYS A 115 -2.62 -46.37 -33.94
C CYS A 115 -3.96 -46.33 -33.11
N ILE A 116 -4.95 -45.42 -33.22
CA ILE A 116 -5.48 -44.58 -34.33
C ILE A 116 -6.00 -43.17 -33.86
N THR A 117 -5.62 -42.12 -34.62
CA THR A 117 -6.16 -40.73 -34.82
C THR A 117 -7.09 -39.99 -33.84
N ARG A 118 -6.72 -38.72 -33.55
CA ARG A 118 -7.57 -37.54 -33.87
C ARG A 118 -6.73 -36.31 -34.31
N LYS A 119 -7.03 -35.81 -35.51
CA LYS A 119 -6.47 -34.67 -36.30
C LYS A 119 -5.38 -33.75 -35.71
N ASN A 120 -4.29 -33.66 -36.47
CA ASN A 120 -3.17 -32.69 -36.47
C ASN A 120 -3.45 -31.31 -35.83
N SER A 121 -2.69 -30.98 -34.77
CA SER A 121 -2.62 -29.63 -34.17
C SER A 121 -1.21 -28.99 -34.24
N GLN A 122 -0.23 -29.66 -34.84
CA GLN A 122 1.20 -29.31 -34.75
C GLN A 122 1.58 -27.95 -35.36
N ASP A 123 0.77 -27.41 -36.28
CA ASP A 123 1.02 -26.11 -36.95
C ASP A 123 0.98 -24.90 -35.98
N TRP A 124 0.42 -25.10 -34.79
CA TRP A 124 0.26 -24.08 -33.73
C TRP A 124 1.02 -24.41 -32.44
N GLU A 125 1.95 -25.38 -32.43
CA GLU A 125 2.78 -25.68 -31.25
C GLU A 125 3.62 -24.45 -30.81
N TRP A 126 3.15 -23.75 -29.78
CA TRP A 126 3.91 -22.72 -29.08
C TRP A 126 4.79 -23.35 -28.00
N ARG A 127 6.06 -22.91 -27.93
CA ARG A 127 7.00 -23.18 -26.83
C ARG A 127 7.79 -21.89 -26.59
N PRO A 128 8.13 -21.52 -25.34
CA PRO A 128 8.96 -20.35 -25.07
C PRO A 128 10.35 -20.54 -25.71
N ARG A 129 10.89 -19.47 -26.30
CA ARG A 129 12.13 -19.53 -27.11
C ARG A 129 13.26 -18.75 -26.45
N GLY A 130 14.11 -19.45 -25.69
CA GLY A 130 15.31 -18.87 -25.08
C GLY A 130 16.34 -18.33 -26.11
N PRO A 131 17.15 -17.33 -25.75
CA PRO A 131 17.97 -16.55 -26.68
C PRO A 131 19.15 -17.36 -27.28
N LYS A 132 19.24 -17.41 -28.61
CA LYS A 132 20.31 -18.12 -29.33
C LYS A 132 21.53 -17.24 -29.62
N LYS A 133 22.71 -17.65 -29.15
CA LYS A 133 24.00 -17.01 -29.51
C LYS A 133 24.36 -17.21 -30.99
N LYS A 134 24.53 -16.10 -31.70
CA LYS A 134 25.33 -15.90 -32.94
C LYS A 134 25.92 -14.48 -32.88
N GLY A 135 26.99 -14.11 -33.57
CA GLY A 135 27.78 -14.81 -34.60
C GLY A 135 28.14 -13.79 -35.70
N HIS A 136 29.38 -13.77 -36.19
CA HIS A 136 29.91 -12.65 -36.98
C HIS A 136 29.21 -12.37 -38.34
N LEU A 137 29.21 -11.07 -38.68
CA LEU A 137 29.38 -10.42 -40.00
C LEU A 137 29.43 -11.29 -41.27
N PRO A 138 28.87 -10.76 -42.38
CA PRO A 138 29.75 -10.25 -43.44
C PRO A 138 29.51 -8.77 -43.82
N LYS A 139 30.40 -8.23 -44.65
CA LYS A 139 30.44 -6.80 -45.05
C LYS A 139 29.64 -6.51 -46.33
N GLY A 140 28.82 -5.47 -46.28
CA GLY A 140 28.89 -4.28 -47.17
C GLY A 140 28.54 -4.37 -48.66
N ARG A 141 27.85 -3.33 -49.15
CA ARG A 141 28.06 -2.69 -50.46
C ARG A 141 27.74 -1.19 -50.38
N ARG A 142 28.32 -0.41 -51.30
CA ARG A 142 27.96 0.99 -51.57
C ARG A 142 26.95 1.04 -52.73
N ASP A 143 26.66 2.28 -53.13
CA ASP A 143 26.11 2.78 -54.41
C ASP A 143 24.75 3.48 -54.13
N GLU A 144 24.69 4.80 -53.97
CA GLU A 144 24.94 5.92 -54.90
C GLU A 144 23.72 6.36 -55.74
N SER A 145 23.15 7.49 -55.30
CA SER A 145 22.76 8.63 -56.15
C SER A 145 21.34 8.75 -56.76
N GLN A 146 21.01 10.03 -57.05
CA GLN A 146 19.98 10.58 -57.96
C GLN A 146 18.51 10.72 -57.50
N ASN A 147 18.19 11.95 -57.08
CA ASN A 147 17.19 12.87 -57.67
C ASN A 147 15.96 12.30 -58.41
N ILE A 148 14.77 12.88 -58.16
CA ILE A 148 14.12 13.83 -59.10
C ILE A 148 12.89 14.54 -58.46
N VAL A 149 12.55 15.71 -59.02
CA VAL A 149 11.45 16.61 -58.64
C VAL A 149 10.06 15.99 -58.85
N GLY A 150 9.08 16.34 -58.02
CA GLY A 150 7.71 15.81 -58.10
C GLY A 150 6.78 16.49 -59.12
N SER A 151 5.57 15.95 -59.25
CA SER A 151 4.41 16.58 -59.89
C SER A 151 3.10 16.02 -59.31
N SER A 152 1.97 16.69 -59.57
CA SER A 152 0.65 16.39 -59.02
C SER A 152 -0.33 15.84 -60.08
N ASN A 153 -1.57 15.54 -59.61
CA ASN A 153 -2.80 15.24 -60.37
C ASN A 153 -3.04 13.80 -60.88
N ALA A 154 -3.81 13.06 -60.08
CA ALA A 154 -5.11 12.42 -60.40
C ALA A 154 -5.36 11.68 -61.73
N ILE A 155 -6.09 10.55 -61.66
CA ILE A 155 -7.46 10.42 -62.23
C ILE A 155 -8.21 9.19 -61.63
N SER A 156 -9.54 9.20 -61.79
CA SER A 156 -10.57 8.36 -61.17
C SER A 156 -10.53 6.83 -61.40
N GLY A 157 -11.15 6.07 -60.48
CA GLY A 157 -11.52 4.66 -60.67
C GLY A 157 -12.57 4.13 -59.68
N THR A 158 -13.86 4.44 -59.92
CA THR A 158 -15.08 3.80 -59.36
C THR A 158 -15.00 3.12 -57.98
N GLY A 159 -15.53 3.77 -56.94
CA GLY A 159 -15.80 3.14 -55.65
C GLY A 159 -16.82 3.92 -54.80
N GLY A 160 -17.83 3.22 -54.29
CA GLY A 160 -18.58 3.68 -53.12
C GLY A 160 -17.87 3.26 -51.83
N SER A 161 -18.17 3.92 -50.71
CA SER A 161 -17.38 3.92 -49.47
C SER A 161 -16.12 4.81 -49.51
N MET A 162 -15.59 5.14 -48.33
CA MET A 162 -14.36 5.90 -48.04
C MET A 162 -14.28 7.39 -48.49
N THR A 163 -15.28 7.96 -49.19
CA THR A 163 -15.17 9.33 -49.76
C THR A 163 -15.71 10.49 -48.90
N GLU A 164 -16.26 10.26 -47.70
CA GLU A 164 -16.40 11.35 -46.71
C GLU A 164 -15.02 11.65 -46.07
N ALA A 165 -14.30 12.55 -46.72
CA ALA A 165 -13.08 13.17 -46.21
C ALA A 165 -13.33 13.84 -44.85
N ARG A 166 -12.29 13.93 -44.01
CA ARG A 166 -12.35 14.73 -42.78
C ARG A 166 -12.64 16.19 -43.14
N ILE A 167 -13.82 16.68 -42.73
CA ILE A 167 -14.09 18.12 -42.70
C ILE A 167 -13.33 18.68 -41.50
N GLU A 168 -12.05 18.99 -41.67
CA GLU A 168 -11.27 19.55 -40.57
C GLU A 168 -11.63 21.03 -40.32
N PRO A 169 -11.88 21.43 -39.07
CA PRO A 169 -12.05 20.60 -37.86
C PRO A 169 -13.48 20.06 -37.76
N GLY A 170 -13.65 18.84 -37.21
CA GLY A 170 -14.96 18.30 -36.81
C GLY A 170 -15.10 16.77 -36.91
N TRP A 171 -16.03 16.21 -36.13
CA TRP A 171 -16.41 14.80 -36.23
C TRP A 171 -17.37 14.55 -37.41
N ARG A 172 -17.37 13.31 -37.95
CA ARG A 172 -18.32 12.89 -39.00
C ARG A 172 -19.76 12.94 -38.49
N ILE A 173 -20.72 13.08 -39.41
CA ILE A 173 -22.14 13.11 -39.04
C ILE A 173 -22.55 11.76 -38.44
N ASN A 174 -22.18 10.63 -39.06
CA ASN A 174 -22.54 9.29 -38.56
C ASN A 174 -21.94 8.99 -37.17
N ASP A 175 -20.65 9.30 -36.97
CA ASP A 175 -19.97 9.10 -35.68
C ASP A 175 -20.67 9.86 -34.53
N ILE A 176 -21.20 11.08 -34.78
CA ILE A 176 -21.97 11.86 -33.80
C ILE A 176 -23.35 11.23 -33.53
N LEU A 177 -24.05 10.74 -34.55
CA LEU A 177 -25.38 10.13 -34.40
C LEU A 177 -25.32 8.85 -33.56
N LEU A 178 -24.37 7.97 -33.86
CA LEU A 178 -24.12 6.75 -33.10
C LEU A 178 -23.69 7.07 -31.66
N ALA A 179 -22.82 8.06 -31.44
CA ALA A 179 -22.46 8.52 -30.09
C ALA A 179 -23.66 9.09 -29.32
N ALA A 180 -24.58 9.79 -30.00
CA ALA A 180 -25.81 10.29 -29.39
C ALA A 180 -26.79 9.16 -29.03
N GLU A 181 -26.91 8.12 -29.85
CA GLU A 181 -27.71 6.93 -29.56
C GLU A 181 -27.15 6.18 -28.34
N VAL A 182 -25.84 5.89 -28.33
CA VAL A 182 -25.13 5.23 -27.23
C VAL A 182 -25.31 5.99 -25.90
N LEU A 183 -25.15 7.32 -25.91
CA LEU A 183 -25.34 8.16 -24.71
C LEU A 183 -26.79 8.27 -24.22
N GLN A 184 -27.78 8.01 -25.07
CA GLN A 184 -29.21 8.01 -24.71
C GLN A 184 -29.70 6.64 -24.22
N ASN A 185 -29.36 5.57 -24.92
CA ASN A 185 -29.94 4.24 -24.71
C ASN A 185 -29.19 3.36 -23.69
N ALA A 186 -28.02 3.80 -23.22
CA ALA A 186 -27.14 3.08 -22.29
C ALA A 186 -26.73 1.65 -22.73
N ARG A 187 -26.93 1.33 -24.02
CA ARG A 187 -26.52 0.10 -24.69
C ARG A 187 -25.88 0.45 -26.04
N PRO A 188 -24.98 -0.40 -26.59
CA PRO A 188 -24.41 -0.18 -27.91
C PRO A 188 -25.50 -0.27 -29.00
N SER A 189 -25.41 0.57 -30.03
CA SER A 189 -26.16 0.38 -31.27
C SER A 189 -25.70 -0.91 -31.96
N GLN A 190 -26.61 -1.74 -32.47
CA GLN A 190 -26.26 -3.05 -33.05
C GLN A 190 -25.62 -2.97 -34.45
N ASN A 191 -25.64 -1.81 -35.10
CA ASN A 191 -25.36 -1.65 -36.53
C ASN A 191 -24.09 -0.81 -36.83
N TYR A 192 -22.96 -1.14 -36.22
CA TYR A 192 -21.66 -0.59 -36.65
C TYR A 192 -21.21 -1.26 -37.96
N ALA A 193 -20.71 -0.50 -38.93
CA ALA A 193 -20.25 -1.04 -40.21
C ALA A 193 -18.96 -1.89 -40.08
N ASN A 194 -18.14 -1.60 -39.07
CA ASN A 194 -16.92 -2.34 -38.72
C ASN A 194 -16.40 -1.90 -37.33
N GLU A 195 -15.36 -2.58 -36.83
CA GLU A 195 -14.80 -2.26 -35.51
C GLU A 195 -14.11 -0.88 -35.47
N ALA A 196 -13.58 -0.39 -36.60
CA ALA A 196 -13.01 0.96 -36.65
C ALA A 196 -14.07 2.05 -36.41
N GLU A 197 -15.31 1.87 -36.89
CA GLU A 197 -16.43 2.77 -36.55
C GLU A 197 -16.83 2.66 -35.08
N MET A 198 -16.98 1.44 -34.56
CA MET A 198 -17.29 1.24 -33.13
C MET A 198 -16.24 1.93 -32.23
N ARG A 199 -14.95 1.79 -32.53
CA ARG A 199 -13.87 2.45 -31.78
C ARG A 199 -13.93 3.98 -31.85
N ARG A 200 -14.21 4.58 -33.02
CA ARG A 200 -14.38 6.05 -33.13
C ARG A 200 -15.56 6.55 -32.28
N VAL A 201 -16.68 5.83 -32.31
CA VAL A 201 -17.88 6.17 -31.52
C VAL A 201 -17.61 6.07 -30.03
N PHE A 202 -17.01 4.98 -29.55
CA PHE A 202 -16.68 4.83 -28.12
C PHE A 202 -15.56 5.78 -27.66
N GLY A 203 -14.62 6.15 -28.54
CA GLY A 203 -13.64 7.22 -28.27
C GLY A 203 -14.28 8.59 -28.08
N LEU A 204 -15.21 8.98 -28.96
CA LEU A 204 -15.99 10.21 -28.83
C LEU A 204 -16.85 10.22 -27.55
N VAL A 205 -17.47 9.08 -27.21
CA VAL A 205 -18.22 8.92 -25.96
C VAL A 205 -17.31 9.04 -24.73
N TYR A 206 -16.12 8.43 -24.75
CA TYR A 206 -15.14 8.54 -23.67
C TYR A 206 -14.68 9.99 -23.46
N ASP A 207 -14.33 10.71 -24.52
CA ASP A 207 -13.92 12.12 -24.44
C ASP A 207 -15.04 13.02 -23.89
N VAL A 208 -16.28 12.85 -24.34
CA VAL A 208 -17.43 13.61 -23.83
C VAL A 208 -17.65 13.36 -22.33
N LEU A 209 -17.47 12.12 -21.88
CA LEU A 209 -17.55 11.76 -20.46
C LEU A 209 -16.34 12.26 -19.65
N ARG A 210 -15.13 12.23 -20.22
CA ARG A 210 -13.89 12.79 -19.65
C ARG A 210 -14.00 14.29 -19.41
N TYR A 211 -14.66 15.02 -20.31
CA TYR A 211 -14.89 16.47 -20.21
C TYR A 211 -16.17 16.88 -19.47
N LYS A 212 -17.02 15.96 -19.01
CA LYS A 212 -18.40 16.25 -18.54
C LYS A 212 -18.49 17.36 -17.48
N ASN A 213 -17.54 17.43 -16.54
CA ASN A 213 -17.57 18.43 -15.47
C ASN A 213 -17.20 19.84 -15.95
N ILE A 214 -16.28 19.95 -16.92
CA ILE A 214 -15.91 21.21 -17.57
C ILE A 214 -17.05 21.68 -18.48
N LEU A 215 -17.66 20.75 -19.24
CA LEU A 215 -18.81 21.03 -20.11
C LEU A 215 -20.04 21.47 -19.30
N ASN A 216 -20.35 20.82 -18.18
CA ASN A 216 -21.46 21.24 -17.32
C ASN A 216 -21.20 22.59 -16.64
N ARG A 217 -20.01 22.83 -16.08
CA ARG A 217 -19.65 24.17 -15.54
C ARG A 217 -19.76 25.28 -16.59
N THR A 218 -19.40 24.98 -17.85
CA THR A 218 -19.57 25.91 -18.99
C THR A 218 -21.05 26.24 -19.25
N LEU A 219 -21.93 25.23 -19.17
CA LEU A 219 -23.37 25.40 -19.35
C LEU A 219 -24.02 26.14 -18.17
N GLU A 220 -23.50 25.96 -16.96
CA GLU A 220 -23.94 26.64 -15.74
C GLU A 220 -23.53 28.13 -15.71
N ASP A 221 -22.24 28.44 -15.88
CA ASP A 221 -21.72 29.82 -15.95
C ASP A 221 -22.19 30.57 -17.23
N GLY A 222 -22.48 29.83 -18.31
CA GLY A 222 -23.18 30.36 -19.49
C GLY A 222 -24.68 30.64 -19.27
N GLY A 223 -25.26 30.21 -18.14
CA GLY A 223 -26.70 30.34 -17.86
C GLY A 223 -27.61 29.53 -18.80
N PHE A 224 -27.07 28.50 -19.45
CA PHE A 224 -27.76 27.73 -20.49
C PHE A 224 -28.97 26.97 -19.93
N TRP A 225 -28.79 26.26 -18.81
CA TRP A 225 -29.85 25.45 -18.19
C TRP A 225 -31.05 26.29 -17.73
N TYR A 226 -30.84 27.54 -17.32
CA TYR A 226 -31.92 28.46 -16.95
C TYR A 226 -32.83 28.80 -18.14
N ARG A 227 -32.27 28.90 -19.34
CA ARG A 227 -33.01 29.22 -20.57
C ARG A 227 -33.59 27.99 -21.27
N ASN A 228 -32.93 26.83 -21.12
CA ASN A 228 -33.23 25.60 -21.86
C ASN A 228 -33.51 24.39 -20.95
N ASN A 229 -34.20 24.60 -19.82
CA ASN A 229 -34.37 23.58 -18.77
C ASN A 229 -34.94 22.22 -19.27
N ALA A 230 -35.79 22.23 -20.30
CA ALA A 230 -36.33 21.02 -20.91
C ALA A 230 -35.23 20.08 -21.48
N LEU A 231 -34.11 20.64 -21.96
CA LEU A 231 -33.00 19.86 -22.53
C LEU A 231 -32.18 19.12 -21.46
N LYS A 232 -32.40 19.38 -20.16
CA LYS A 232 -31.63 18.74 -19.08
C LYS A 232 -31.85 17.23 -19.00
N GLN A 233 -33.01 16.72 -19.44
CA GLN A 233 -33.25 15.27 -19.58
C GLN A 233 -32.32 14.61 -20.62
N ARG A 234 -31.67 15.39 -21.49
CA ARG A 234 -30.78 14.94 -22.57
C ARG A 234 -29.34 15.43 -22.35
N GLU A 235 -28.94 15.74 -21.11
CA GLU A 235 -27.69 16.46 -20.81
C GLU A 235 -26.42 15.85 -21.43
N ARG A 236 -26.32 14.51 -21.48
CA ARG A 236 -25.22 13.79 -22.14
C ARG A 236 -25.07 14.14 -23.63
N VAL A 237 -26.21 14.35 -24.32
CA VAL A 237 -26.25 14.76 -25.74
C VAL A 237 -25.93 16.25 -25.89
N VAL A 238 -26.31 17.08 -24.91
CA VAL A 238 -25.90 18.50 -24.85
C VAL A 238 -24.38 18.61 -24.69
N TRP A 239 -23.75 17.77 -23.85
CA TRP A 239 -22.29 17.68 -23.71
C TRP A 239 -21.62 17.25 -25.01
N LEU A 240 -22.15 16.22 -25.69
CA LEU A 240 -21.65 15.75 -27.00
C LEU A 240 -21.63 16.86 -28.06
N LEU A 241 -22.74 17.58 -28.23
CA LEU A 241 -22.85 18.64 -29.23
C LEU A 241 -22.06 19.90 -28.84
N LEU A 242 -21.91 20.20 -27.56
CA LEU A 242 -21.00 21.25 -27.08
C LEU A 242 -19.53 20.87 -27.33
N TYR A 243 -19.15 19.61 -27.15
CA TYR A 243 -17.79 19.12 -27.40
C TYR A 243 -17.42 19.21 -28.90
N ASP A 244 -18.29 18.76 -29.82
CA ASP A 244 -18.10 18.97 -31.26
C ASP A 244 -18.04 20.48 -31.62
N MET A 245 -18.86 21.32 -30.99
CA MET A 245 -18.83 22.76 -31.22
C MET A 245 -17.52 23.41 -30.75
N GLN A 246 -16.98 22.99 -29.59
CA GLN A 246 -15.71 23.46 -29.02
C GLN A 246 -14.51 22.95 -29.82
N GLY A 247 -14.47 21.69 -30.23
CA GLY A 247 -13.41 21.14 -31.10
C GLY A 247 -13.32 21.89 -32.43
N ARG A 248 -14.46 22.41 -32.93
CA ARG A 248 -14.55 23.28 -34.10
C ARG A 248 -14.31 24.77 -33.82
N LYS A 249 -13.83 25.14 -32.63
CA LYS A 249 -13.60 26.52 -32.17
C LYS A 249 -14.84 27.41 -32.38
N PHE A 250 -16.02 26.86 -32.17
CA PHE A 250 -17.34 27.46 -32.43
C PHE A 250 -17.58 27.92 -33.89
N ALA A 251 -16.82 27.45 -34.87
CA ALA A 251 -17.06 27.74 -36.29
C ALA A 251 -18.36 27.09 -36.80
N HIS A 252 -19.00 27.71 -37.81
CA HIS A 252 -20.07 27.06 -38.56
C HIS A 252 -19.46 26.08 -39.58
N ARG A 253 -20.06 24.88 -39.72
CA ARG A 253 -19.76 23.98 -40.85
C ARG A 253 -20.18 24.68 -42.16
N ARG A 254 -19.49 24.41 -43.27
CA ARG A 254 -19.75 25.05 -44.59
C ARG A 254 -19.89 23.97 -45.68
N GLY A 255 -20.60 24.29 -46.76
CA GLY A 255 -20.78 23.41 -47.93
C GLY A 255 -22.01 22.50 -47.83
N SER A 256 -22.20 21.65 -48.84
CA SER A 256 -23.39 20.81 -49.05
C SER A 256 -23.70 19.85 -47.89
N ALA A 257 -22.69 19.47 -47.10
CA ALA A 257 -22.88 18.67 -45.88
C ALA A 257 -23.77 19.36 -44.82
N CYS A 258 -23.97 20.68 -44.89
CA CYS A 258 -24.83 21.40 -43.95
C CYS A 258 -26.32 21.04 -44.13
N GLU A 259 -26.83 21.06 -45.36
CA GLU A 259 -28.23 20.71 -45.64
C GLU A 259 -28.55 19.25 -45.30
N THR A 260 -27.60 18.34 -45.58
CA THR A 260 -27.73 16.93 -45.22
C THR A 260 -27.73 16.75 -43.70
N ARG A 261 -26.85 17.45 -42.97
CA ARG A 261 -26.85 17.44 -41.50
C ARG A 261 -28.17 17.91 -40.95
N GLU A 262 -28.69 19.06 -41.38
CA GLU A 262 -29.94 19.63 -40.84
C GLU A 262 -31.11 18.65 -40.98
N LYS A 263 -31.30 18.06 -42.17
CA LYS A 263 -32.35 17.07 -42.44
C LYS A 263 -32.25 15.84 -41.53
N VAL A 264 -31.03 15.33 -41.32
CA VAL A 264 -30.79 14.16 -40.46
C VAL A 264 -30.91 14.51 -38.97
N PHE A 265 -30.43 15.68 -38.55
CA PHE A 265 -30.55 16.16 -37.16
C PHE A 265 -31.98 16.54 -36.79
N GLU A 266 -32.81 16.92 -37.77
CA GLU A 266 -34.26 17.08 -37.60
C GLU A 266 -34.94 15.72 -37.42
N THR A 267 -34.58 14.74 -38.26
CA THR A 267 -35.14 13.37 -38.23
C THR A 267 -34.79 12.62 -36.93
N VAL A 268 -33.57 12.81 -36.40
CA VAL A 268 -33.09 12.19 -35.15
C VAL A 268 -33.36 13.08 -33.93
N GLY A 269 -33.98 14.25 -34.12
CA GLY A 269 -34.36 15.16 -33.02
C GLY A 269 -33.16 15.70 -32.23
N LEU A 270 -32.06 16.05 -32.90
CA LEU A 270 -30.88 16.73 -32.33
C LEU A 270 -30.84 18.24 -32.65
N LYS A 271 -31.64 18.68 -33.63
CA LYS A 271 -31.70 20.06 -34.12
C LYS A 271 -32.10 21.06 -33.04
N ASP A 272 -32.97 20.65 -32.11
CA ASP A 272 -33.39 21.44 -30.94
C ASP A 272 -32.20 21.82 -30.02
N ILE A 273 -31.30 20.87 -29.78
CA ILE A 273 -30.09 21.06 -28.97
C ILE A 273 -29.06 21.90 -29.73
N GLU A 274 -28.83 21.61 -31.02
CA GLU A 274 -27.86 22.37 -31.84
C GLU A 274 -28.27 23.84 -31.96
N ASP A 275 -29.55 24.14 -32.22
CA ASP A 275 -30.10 25.49 -32.21
C ASP A 275 -29.92 26.22 -30.87
N ALA A 276 -30.20 25.53 -29.76
CA ALA A 276 -30.07 26.10 -28.42
C ALA A 276 -28.61 26.45 -28.10
N LEU A 277 -27.66 25.58 -28.45
CA LEU A 277 -26.22 25.82 -28.28
C LEU A 277 -25.72 26.94 -29.20
N LEU A 278 -26.17 26.99 -30.45
CA LEU A 278 -25.83 28.07 -31.39
C LEU A 278 -26.32 29.44 -30.90
N LYS A 279 -27.54 29.53 -30.34
CA LYS A 279 -28.08 30.75 -29.71
C LYS A 279 -27.27 31.19 -28.48
N ALA A 280 -26.62 30.25 -27.77
CA ALA A 280 -25.79 30.52 -26.59
C ALA A 280 -24.28 30.65 -26.88
N LYS A 281 -23.83 30.37 -28.10
CA LYS A 281 -22.43 30.27 -28.55
C LYS A 281 -21.46 31.31 -27.97
N THR A 282 -21.82 32.59 -27.99
CA THR A 282 -20.95 33.68 -27.52
C THR A 282 -20.72 33.63 -26.01
N HIS A 283 -21.76 33.34 -25.24
CA HIS A 283 -21.67 33.18 -23.78
C HIS A 283 -20.91 31.90 -23.40
N LEU A 284 -21.13 30.80 -24.12
CA LEU A 284 -20.44 29.51 -23.90
C LEU A 284 -18.94 29.62 -24.23
N ALA A 285 -18.57 30.21 -25.37
CA ALA A 285 -17.17 30.45 -25.72
C ALA A 285 -16.46 31.35 -24.69
N ALA A 286 -17.13 32.41 -24.23
CA ALA A 286 -16.61 33.27 -23.17
C ALA A 286 -16.50 32.54 -21.81
N SER A 287 -17.38 31.58 -21.53
CA SER A 287 -17.34 30.74 -20.33
C SER A 287 -16.15 29.78 -20.33
N ILE A 288 -15.90 29.06 -21.44
CA ILE A 288 -14.70 28.21 -21.58
C ILE A 288 -13.43 29.06 -21.41
N SER A 289 -13.38 30.26 -21.99
CA SER A 289 -12.26 31.19 -21.79
C SER A 289 -12.10 31.63 -20.33
N ARG A 290 -13.19 31.93 -19.60
CA ARG A 290 -13.13 32.24 -18.15
C ARG A 290 -12.61 31.07 -17.33
N LEU A 291 -13.14 29.87 -17.55
CA LEU A 291 -12.70 28.66 -16.85
C LEU A 291 -11.22 28.38 -17.10
N ARG A 292 -10.76 28.51 -18.35
CA ARG A 292 -9.34 28.37 -18.71
C ARG A 292 -8.44 29.42 -18.05
N ILE A 293 -8.82 30.70 -18.07
CA ILE A 293 -8.05 31.76 -17.40
C ILE A 293 -8.02 31.53 -15.88
N SER A 294 -9.13 31.12 -15.27
CA SER A 294 -9.22 30.82 -13.84
C SER A 294 -8.45 29.57 -13.41
N GLY A 295 -8.17 28.65 -14.34
CA GLY A 295 -7.34 27.46 -14.13
C GLY A 295 -5.92 27.59 -14.68
N SER A 296 -5.50 28.77 -15.15
CA SER A 296 -4.19 29.02 -15.80
C SER A 296 -3.89 28.13 -17.02
N ALA A 297 -4.91 27.70 -17.76
CA ALA A 297 -4.84 26.64 -18.77
C ALA A 297 -4.70 27.13 -20.23
N LEU A 298 -3.68 26.67 -20.97
CA LEU A 298 -3.41 26.98 -22.37
C LEU A 298 -4.22 26.10 -23.37
N ILE A 299 -4.57 24.88 -23.00
CA ILE A 299 -5.52 24.01 -23.73
C ILE A 299 -6.72 23.61 -22.85
N LEU A 300 -7.62 22.76 -23.37
CA LEU A 300 -8.78 22.28 -22.60
C LEU A 300 -8.39 21.13 -21.65
N ASP A 301 -7.47 20.25 -22.07
CA ASP A 301 -6.96 19.13 -21.27
C ASP A 301 -6.32 19.58 -19.95
N GLU A 302 -5.66 20.74 -19.92
CA GLU A 302 -5.03 21.31 -18.71
C GLU A 302 -6.04 21.60 -17.58
N LEU A 303 -7.35 21.72 -17.89
CA LEU A 303 -8.40 21.86 -16.87
C LEU A 303 -8.85 20.52 -16.24
N LEU A 304 -8.39 19.37 -16.75
CA LEU A 304 -8.75 18.07 -16.22
C LEU A 304 -7.95 17.71 -14.95
N PRO A 305 -8.49 16.83 -14.08
CA PRO A 305 -7.69 16.14 -13.05
C PRO A 305 -6.46 15.46 -13.67
N SER A 306 -5.36 15.34 -12.92
CA SER A 306 -4.13 14.69 -13.41
C SER A 306 -4.38 13.29 -13.97
N HIS A 307 -5.20 12.47 -13.28
CA HIS A 307 -5.56 11.11 -13.74
C HIS A 307 -6.41 11.06 -15.03
N LEU A 308 -6.91 12.21 -15.53
CA LEU A 308 -7.60 12.34 -16.83
C LEU A 308 -6.78 13.17 -17.84
N ARG A 309 -5.61 13.68 -17.46
CA ARG A 309 -4.66 14.35 -18.34
C ARG A 309 -3.74 13.30 -18.97
N ILE A 310 -3.79 13.18 -20.30
CA ILE A 310 -3.05 12.19 -21.10
C ILE A 310 -1.51 12.43 -21.10
N ALA A 311 -1.02 13.42 -20.33
CA ALA A 311 0.39 13.82 -20.26
C ALA A 311 1.09 13.55 -18.90
N GLU A 312 0.38 13.14 -17.83
CA GLU A 312 0.97 12.93 -16.50
C GLU A 312 0.48 11.61 -15.87
N GLY A 313 0.92 10.48 -16.44
CA GLY A 313 0.59 9.14 -15.92
C GLY A 313 1.39 8.05 -16.63
N ILE A 314 1.02 7.72 -17.87
CA ILE A 314 1.83 6.90 -18.78
C ILE A 314 1.64 7.43 -20.21
N SER A 315 2.70 7.94 -20.84
CA SER A 315 2.66 8.44 -22.22
C SER A 315 2.79 7.31 -23.24
N TRP A 316 1.68 6.70 -23.62
CA TRP A 316 1.60 5.76 -24.75
C TRP A 316 1.58 6.47 -26.12
N THR A 317 2.16 7.67 -26.20
CA THR A 317 2.04 8.61 -27.32
C THR A 317 3.38 9.11 -27.84
N ASP A 318 4.46 8.39 -27.54
CA ASP A 318 5.74 8.48 -28.25
C ASP A 318 5.85 7.32 -29.26
N GLU A 319 6.79 7.41 -30.21
CA GLU A 319 6.83 6.51 -31.37
C GLU A 319 7.09 5.05 -30.95
N GLY A 320 6.27 4.12 -31.46
CA GLY A 320 6.30 2.70 -31.08
C GLY A 320 5.02 2.14 -30.43
N ALA A 321 3.92 2.89 -30.36
CA ALA A 321 2.64 2.41 -29.81
C ALA A 321 2.15 1.08 -30.44
N ILE A 322 2.02 0.04 -29.62
CA ILE A 322 1.65 -1.33 -30.04
C ILE A 322 0.15 -1.57 -29.83
N ALA A 323 -0.54 -1.96 -30.91
CA ALA A 323 -1.84 -2.61 -30.86
C ALA A 323 -1.66 -4.15 -30.83
N SER A 324 -2.56 -4.86 -30.15
CA SER A 324 -2.49 -6.31 -29.97
C SER A 324 -3.84 -7.00 -30.24
N GLY A 325 -3.79 -8.30 -30.50
CA GLY A 325 -4.99 -9.13 -30.62
C GLY A 325 -4.65 -10.60 -30.92
N TRP A 326 -5.63 -11.48 -30.77
CA TRP A 326 -5.46 -12.92 -30.86
C TRP A 326 -6.14 -13.53 -32.09
N ILE A 327 -5.61 -14.66 -32.53
CA ILE A 327 -6.06 -15.41 -33.70
C ILE A 327 -7.02 -16.52 -33.24
N ASN A 328 -8.22 -16.56 -33.80
CA ASN A 328 -9.17 -17.61 -33.47
C ASN A 328 -8.85 -18.90 -34.23
N THR A 329 -8.10 -19.81 -33.60
CA THR A 329 -7.74 -21.11 -34.18
C THR A 329 -8.91 -22.09 -34.33
N MET A 330 -10.12 -21.76 -33.87
CA MET A 330 -11.32 -22.52 -34.24
C MET A 330 -11.75 -22.20 -35.68
N ARG A 331 -11.43 -20.99 -36.18
CA ARG A 331 -11.74 -20.50 -37.54
C ARG A 331 -10.54 -20.39 -38.49
N VAL A 332 -9.32 -20.45 -37.97
CA VAL A 332 -8.06 -20.37 -38.75
C VAL A 332 -7.26 -21.65 -38.49
N LEU A 333 -7.26 -22.56 -39.46
CA LEU A 333 -6.80 -23.93 -39.23
C LEU A 333 -5.26 -24.06 -39.29
N SER A 334 -4.59 -23.21 -40.08
CA SER A 334 -3.14 -23.20 -40.22
C SER A 334 -2.54 -21.81 -39.99
N LYS A 335 -1.35 -21.75 -39.40
CA LYS A 335 -0.58 -20.50 -39.27
C LYS A 335 -0.23 -19.89 -40.64
N ASN A 336 -0.06 -20.73 -41.66
CA ASN A 336 0.24 -20.28 -43.03
C ASN A 336 -0.98 -19.63 -43.71
N GLU A 337 -2.20 -20.05 -43.35
CA GLU A 337 -3.45 -19.44 -43.78
C GLU A 337 -3.55 -17.99 -43.27
N PHE A 338 -3.25 -17.78 -41.98
CA PHE A 338 -3.22 -16.46 -41.35
C PHE A 338 -2.21 -15.51 -42.02
N ILE A 339 -0.98 -15.98 -42.23
CA ILE A 339 0.09 -15.18 -42.86
C ILE A 339 -0.28 -14.78 -44.31
N LYS A 340 -0.98 -15.67 -45.04
CA LYS A 340 -1.49 -15.39 -46.38
C LYS A 340 -2.61 -14.34 -46.39
N ASP A 341 -3.42 -14.25 -45.34
CA ASP A 341 -4.47 -13.23 -45.25
C ASP A 341 -3.93 -11.87 -44.76
N MET A 342 -3.01 -11.85 -43.80
CA MET A 342 -2.32 -10.63 -43.38
C MET A 342 -1.56 -9.96 -44.54
N SER A 343 -0.92 -10.75 -45.42
CA SER A 343 -0.19 -10.19 -46.57
C SER A 343 -1.12 -9.57 -47.64
N LYS A 344 -2.39 -9.98 -47.75
CA LYS A 344 -3.40 -9.27 -48.57
C LYS A 344 -3.66 -7.85 -48.05
N LEU A 345 -3.62 -7.67 -46.72
CA LEU A 345 -3.74 -6.37 -46.05
C LEU A 345 -2.43 -5.55 -46.08
N LYS A 346 -1.42 -6.03 -46.84
CA LYS A 346 -0.04 -5.51 -46.91
C LYS A 346 0.73 -5.60 -45.59
N LEU A 347 0.27 -6.41 -44.63
CA LEU A 347 0.96 -6.63 -43.35
C LEU A 347 1.90 -7.84 -43.48
N GLN A 348 3.20 -7.61 -43.25
CA GLN A 348 4.24 -8.63 -43.36
C GLN A 348 4.67 -9.12 -41.98
N LEU A 349 4.95 -10.44 -41.88
CA LEU A 349 5.49 -11.03 -40.66
C LEU A 349 6.96 -10.64 -40.51
N CYS A 350 7.32 -10.05 -39.37
CA CYS A 350 8.70 -9.77 -39.02
C CYS A 350 9.44 -11.07 -38.68
N ASN A 351 10.68 -11.22 -39.16
CA ASN A 351 11.54 -12.37 -38.83
C ASN A 351 12.28 -12.12 -37.50
N ASP A 352 12.58 -13.20 -36.77
CA ASP A 352 13.22 -13.18 -35.42
C ASP A 352 14.66 -12.59 -35.36
N THR A 353 15.10 -11.86 -36.39
CA THR A 353 16.45 -11.27 -36.53
C THR A 353 16.45 -9.75 -36.64
N GLU A 354 15.28 -9.10 -36.76
CA GLU A 354 15.18 -7.63 -36.84
C GLU A 354 14.82 -7.05 -35.47
N THR A 355 15.84 -6.65 -34.70
CA THR A 355 15.67 -6.04 -33.37
C THR A 355 15.45 -4.52 -33.48
N GLY A 356 14.37 -4.13 -34.17
CA GLY A 356 13.97 -2.73 -34.35
C GLY A 356 12.48 -2.54 -34.08
N GLU A 357 12.03 -1.28 -34.14
CA GLU A 357 10.62 -0.92 -33.95
C GLU A 357 9.70 -1.54 -35.02
N LEU A 358 8.45 -1.78 -34.64
CA LEU A 358 7.43 -2.30 -35.55
C LEU A 358 6.97 -1.21 -36.53
N ASP A 359 7.38 -1.32 -37.79
CA ASP A 359 6.89 -0.50 -38.90
C ASP A 359 5.36 -0.63 -39.10
N GLU A 360 4.75 0.40 -39.71
CA GLU A 360 3.31 0.50 -40.02
C GLU A 360 2.74 -0.63 -40.90
N ASN A 361 3.61 -1.48 -41.45
CA ASN A 361 3.26 -2.60 -42.32
C ASN A 361 3.84 -3.94 -41.81
N LYS A 362 4.38 -3.99 -40.57
CA LYS A 362 4.90 -5.20 -39.94
C LYS A 362 4.05 -5.65 -38.74
N TYR A 363 4.10 -6.95 -38.47
CA TYR A 363 3.58 -7.54 -37.22
C TYR A 363 4.48 -8.68 -36.74
N ILE A 364 4.37 -9.02 -35.46
CA ILE A 364 5.12 -10.13 -34.83
C ILE A 364 4.18 -10.96 -33.96
N PHE A 365 4.44 -12.26 -33.83
CA PHE A 365 3.75 -13.12 -32.85
C PHE A 365 4.32 -12.86 -31.45
N ASP A 366 3.47 -12.78 -30.43
CA ASP A 366 3.94 -12.54 -29.06
C ASP A 366 4.76 -13.75 -28.55
N PRO A 367 5.91 -13.54 -27.87
CA PRO A 367 6.73 -14.64 -27.37
C PRO A 367 6.12 -15.35 -26.15
N ILE A 368 5.17 -14.73 -25.44
CA ILE A 368 4.63 -15.18 -24.15
C ILE A 368 3.16 -15.60 -24.28
N CYS A 369 2.34 -14.77 -24.94
CA CYS A 369 0.91 -15.02 -25.15
C CYS A 369 0.70 -15.90 -26.40
N PRO A 370 0.32 -17.19 -26.29
CA PRO A 370 0.14 -18.04 -27.45
C PRO A 370 -1.00 -17.51 -28.33
N LYS A 371 -0.89 -17.64 -29.66
CA LYS A 371 -1.90 -17.16 -30.63
C LYS A 371 -2.11 -15.63 -30.68
N MET A 372 -1.35 -14.85 -29.91
CA MET A 372 -1.38 -13.38 -29.91
C MET A 372 -0.40 -12.80 -30.94
N ILE A 373 -0.74 -11.63 -31.50
CA ILE A 373 0.19 -10.81 -32.30
C ILE A 373 0.24 -9.36 -31.77
N ASN A 374 1.35 -8.70 -32.09
CA ASN A 374 1.62 -7.29 -31.84
C ASN A 374 1.89 -6.58 -33.18
N LEU A 375 1.30 -5.40 -33.38
CA LEU A 375 1.39 -4.58 -34.59
C LEU A 375 1.40 -3.09 -34.25
N HIS A 376 1.99 -2.25 -35.10
CA HIS A 376 2.02 -0.79 -34.89
C HIS A 376 0.60 -0.18 -34.95
N ASP A 377 0.27 0.78 -34.07
CA ASP A 377 -1.11 1.32 -33.97
C ASP A 377 -1.68 1.85 -35.30
N LYS A 378 -0.87 2.49 -36.15
CA LYS A 378 -1.33 2.93 -37.50
C LYS A 378 -1.79 1.78 -38.42
N ALA A 379 -1.43 0.52 -38.15
CA ALA A 379 -1.94 -0.66 -38.84
C ALA A 379 -3.31 -1.13 -38.31
N ARG A 380 -3.71 -0.70 -37.10
CA ARG A 380 -4.97 -1.06 -36.44
C ARG A 380 -6.19 -0.71 -37.29
N GLU A 381 -6.24 0.48 -37.90
CA GLU A 381 -7.37 0.89 -38.74
C GLU A 381 -7.48 0.04 -40.03
N LYS A 382 -6.34 -0.31 -40.66
CA LYS A 382 -6.31 -1.22 -41.83
C LYS A 382 -6.95 -2.58 -41.49
N LEU A 383 -6.64 -3.11 -40.31
CA LEU A 383 -7.08 -4.43 -39.86
C LEU A 383 -8.52 -4.41 -39.29
N ALA A 384 -8.93 -3.34 -38.58
CA ALA A 384 -10.26 -3.19 -37.99
C ALA A 384 -11.41 -2.96 -39.00
N VAL A 385 -11.08 -2.64 -40.26
CA VAL A 385 -12.03 -2.59 -41.39
C VAL A 385 -12.09 -3.93 -42.15
N SER A 386 -11.16 -4.86 -41.90
CA SER A 386 -11.00 -6.08 -42.69
C SER A 386 -12.00 -7.20 -42.37
N ASP A 387 -12.23 -8.06 -43.36
CA ASP A 387 -13.01 -9.31 -43.22
C ASP A 387 -12.48 -10.20 -42.09
N MET A 388 -11.18 -10.20 -41.80
CA MET A 388 -10.58 -11.02 -40.74
C MET A 388 -11.14 -10.69 -39.35
N VAL A 389 -11.45 -9.41 -39.10
CA VAL A 389 -12.05 -8.95 -37.85
C VAL A 389 -13.56 -9.15 -37.87
N ARG A 390 -14.24 -8.75 -38.95
CA ARG A 390 -15.69 -8.93 -39.08
C ARG A 390 -16.10 -10.39 -38.94
N ASP A 391 -15.36 -11.31 -39.57
CA ASP A 391 -15.66 -12.74 -39.57
C ASP A 391 -15.06 -13.47 -38.33
N HIS A 392 -14.55 -12.71 -37.35
CA HIS A 392 -14.01 -13.19 -36.06
C HIS A 392 -12.85 -14.21 -36.19
N ARG A 393 -12.01 -14.07 -37.22
CA ARG A 393 -10.77 -14.84 -37.42
C ARG A 393 -9.58 -14.18 -36.69
N PHE A 394 -9.64 -12.86 -36.53
CA PHE A 394 -8.78 -12.06 -35.67
C PHE A 394 -9.63 -11.22 -34.70
N ILE A 395 -9.19 -11.08 -33.45
CA ILE A 395 -9.90 -10.35 -32.40
C ILE A 395 -8.94 -9.40 -31.68
N PHE A 396 -9.21 -8.10 -31.72
CA PHE A 396 -8.46 -7.11 -30.94
C PHE A 396 -8.68 -7.31 -29.43
N LEU A 397 -7.58 -7.31 -28.69
CA LEU A 397 -7.55 -7.37 -27.23
C LEU A 397 -6.16 -6.92 -26.78
N GLU A 398 -6.08 -5.95 -25.87
CA GLU A 398 -4.81 -5.47 -25.32
C GLU A 398 -3.98 -6.64 -24.72
N ARG A 399 -2.66 -6.70 -25.02
CA ARG A 399 -1.74 -7.76 -24.55
C ARG A 399 -1.79 -7.97 -23.04
N SER A 400 -1.86 -6.88 -22.29
CA SER A 400 -1.91 -6.85 -20.83
C SER A 400 -3.04 -7.70 -20.24
N LEU A 401 -4.18 -7.79 -20.93
CA LEU A 401 -5.40 -8.52 -20.56
C LEU A 401 -5.35 -10.03 -20.90
N CYS A 402 -4.25 -10.50 -21.49
CA CYS A 402 -4.06 -11.89 -21.91
C CYS A 402 -2.96 -12.62 -21.12
N LEU A 403 -2.16 -11.90 -20.33
CA LEU A 403 -0.95 -12.43 -19.70
C LEU A 403 -1.28 -13.47 -18.61
N GLY A 404 -2.32 -13.24 -17.79
CA GLY A 404 -2.76 -14.19 -16.77
C GLY A 404 -3.38 -15.44 -17.38
N ALA A 405 -4.22 -15.30 -18.42
CA ALA A 405 -4.76 -16.43 -19.18
C ALA A 405 -3.66 -17.28 -19.88
N ALA A 406 -2.66 -16.64 -20.48
CA ALA A 406 -1.50 -17.32 -21.07
C ALA A 406 -0.69 -18.07 -20.02
N THR A 407 -0.41 -17.41 -18.89
CA THR A 407 0.32 -18.00 -17.76
C THR A 407 -0.45 -19.15 -17.13
N LEU A 408 -1.79 -19.09 -17.09
CA LEU A 408 -2.66 -20.17 -16.58
C LEU A 408 -2.57 -21.41 -17.47
N ALA A 409 -2.69 -21.24 -18.79
CA ALA A 409 -2.59 -22.33 -19.74
C ALA A 409 -1.20 -22.99 -19.70
N GLN A 410 -0.13 -22.21 -19.52
CA GLN A 410 1.22 -22.73 -19.36
C GLN A 410 1.42 -23.44 -17.99
N ALA A 411 0.89 -22.90 -16.90
CA ALA A 411 0.96 -23.53 -15.58
C ALA A 411 0.23 -24.89 -15.56
N ILE A 412 -0.95 -24.98 -16.18
CA ILE A 412 -1.70 -26.24 -16.32
C ILE A 412 -0.87 -27.28 -17.09
N ARG A 413 -0.19 -26.88 -18.18
CA ARG A 413 0.70 -27.75 -18.97
C ARG A 413 1.92 -28.23 -18.19
N VAL A 414 2.59 -27.33 -17.45
CA VAL A 414 3.81 -27.64 -16.69
C VAL A 414 3.51 -28.54 -15.48
N ALA A 415 2.50 -28.19 -14.68
CA ALA A 415 2.15 -28.92 -13.47
C ALA A 415 1.20 -30.11 -13.69
N ARG A 416 0.70 -30.31 -14.92
CA ARG A 416 -0.25 -31.37 -15.33
C ARG A 416 -1.52 -31.38 -14.49
N LEU A 417 -2.16 -30.22 -14.37
CA LEU A 417 -3.34 -30.02 -13.52
C LEU A 417 -4.61 -30.42 -14.27
N CYS A 418 -5.28 -31.46 -13.77
CA CYS A 418 -6.53 -31.95 -14.34
C CYS A 418 -7.74 -31.30 -13.66
N GLY A 419 -8.82 -31.04 -14.42
CA GLY A 419 -10.14 -30.65 -13.87
C GLY A 419 -10.68 -29.31 -14.39
N PRO A 420 -11.91 -28.93 -13.98
CA PRO A 420 -12.53 -27.65 -14.37
C PRO A 420 -11.70 -26.43 -13.97
N VAL A 421 -11.67 -25.45 -14.85
CA VAL A 421 -10.98 -24.17 -14.64
C VAL A 421 -12.01 -23.10 -14.32
N VAL A 422 -11.77 -22.26 -13.31
CA VAL A 422 -12.66 -21.17 -12.93
C VAL A 422 -12.10 -19.82 -13.37
N LEU A 423 -12.93 -18.99 -14.00
CA LEU A 423 -12.67 -17.56 -14.21
C LEU A 423 -13.62 -16.78 -13.29
N THR A 424 -13.09 -16.12 -12.24
CA THR A 424 -13.95 -15.59 -11.15
C THR A 424 -14.81 -14.40 -11.59
N HIS A 425 -14.30 -13.58 -12.51
CA HIS A 425 -14.99 -12.42 -13.07
C HIS A 425 -14.59 -12.26 -14.54
N SER A 426 -15.54 -12.31 -15.46
CA SER A 426 -15.24 -12.09 -16.88
C SER A 426 -14.85 -10.63 -17.13
N ILE A 427 -13.54 -10.37 -17.34
CA ILE A 427 -13.06 -9.04 -17.76
C ILE A 427 -13.74 -8.61 -19.07
N ALA A 428 -13.85 -9.53 -20.02
CA ALA A 428 -14.46 -9.34 -21.32
C ALA A 428 -14.86 -10.69 -21.95
N PRO A 429 -15.88 -10.72 -22.83
CA PRO A 429 -16.19 -11.93 -23.61
C PRO A 429 -15.04 -12.29 -24.56
N ARG A 430 -14.29 -11.29 -25.08
CA ARG A 430 -13.06 -11.50 -25.87
C ARG A 430 -11.97 -12.23 -25.08
N HIS A 431 -11.70 -11.81 -23.84
CA HIS A 431 -10.75 -12.48 -22.94
C HIS A 431 -11.22 -13.90 -22.58
N THR A 432 -12.51 -14.08 -22.32
CA THR A 432 -13.10 -15.39 -22.00
C THR A 432 -12.99 -16.35 -23.20
N GLY A 433 -13.17 -15.85 -24.42
CA GLY A 433 -12.96 -16.60 -25.66
C GLY A 433 -11.50 -16.98 -25.89
N TYR A 434 -10.56 -16.07 -25.62
CA TYR A 434 -9.13 -16.35 -25.67
C TYR A 434 -8.74 -17.47 -24.69
N LEU A 435 -9.14 -17.38 -23.42
CA LEU A 435 -8.87 -18.43 -22.42
C LEU A 435 -9.48 -19.78 -22.83
N ALA A 436 -10.74 -19.80 -23.29
CA ALA A 436 -11.36 -21.03 -23.81
C ALA A 436 -10.59 -21.61 -25.01
N GLY A 437 -10.10 -20.74 -25.90
CA GLY A 437 -9.26 -21.11 -27.04
C GLY A 437 -7.84 -21.57 -26.69
N LEU A 438 -7.31 -21.24 -25.49
CA LEU A 438 -6.06 -21.81 -24.97
C LEU A 438 -6.30 -23.17 -24.29
N LEU A 439 -7.36 -23.28 -23.48
CA LEU A 439 -7.70 -24.53 -22.78
C LEU A 439 -8.11 -25.64 -23.76
N ALA A 440 -8.68 -25.30 -24.92
CA ALA A 440 -8.96 -26.26 -25.99
C ALA A 440 -7.71 -26.96 -26.57
N ASP A 441 -6.51 -26.42 -26.36
CA ASP A 441 -5.23 -27.02 -26.77
C ASP A 441 -4.59 -27.90 -25.65
N ILE A 442 -5.34 -28.27 -24.61
CA ILE A 442 -4.82 -28.98 -23.43
C ILE A 442 -5.73 -30.18 -23.12
N GLU A 443 -5.22 -31.40 -23.33
CA GLU A 443 -6.01 -32.63 -23.18
C GLU A 443 -6.54 -32.87 -21.76
N ASP A 444 -5.78 -32.45 -20.74
CA ASP A 444 -6.15 -32.58 -19.32
C ASP A 444 -7.08 -31.45 -18.79
N ALA A 445 -7.31 -30.40 -19.57
CA ALA A 445 -8.08 -29.24 -19.14
C ALA A 445 -9.60 -29.53 -19.14
N GLY A 446 -10.25 -29.30 -18.00
CA GLY A 446 -11.69 -29.37 -17.89
C GLY A 446 -12.39 -28.13 -18.43
N ARG A 447 -13.73 -28.19 -18.46
CA ARG A 447 -14.62 -27.08 -18.82
C ARG A 447 -14.27 -25.81 -18.05
N LEU A 448 -14.24 -24.68 -18.77
CA LEU A 448 -14.13 -23.33 -18.20
C LEU A 448 -15.47 -22.89 -17.59
N LEU A 449 -15.46 -22.49 -16.32
CA LEU A 449 -16.59 -21.96 -15.57
C LEU A 449 -16.35 -20.46 -15.31
N ALA A 450 -17.04 -19.59 -16.04
CA ALA A 450 -16.82 -18.14 -15.99
C ALA A 450 -17.99 -17.40 -15.33
N PHE A 451 -17.68 -16.61 -14.30
CA PHE A 451 -18.65 -15.97 -13.41
C PHE A 451 -18.67 -14.43 -13.54
N GLY A 452 -19.63 -13.80 -12.88
CA GLY A 452 -19.69 -12.34 -12.69
C GLY A 452 -20.14 -11.54 -13.91
N VAL A 453 -20.87 -12.15 -14.86
CA VAL A 453 -21.32 -11.46 -16.09
C VAL A 453 -22.59 -10.61 -15.88
N GLY A 454 -23.40 -10.92 -14.87
CA GLY A 454 -24.64 -10.19 -14.57
C GLY A 454 -25.66 -10.21 -15.72
N ASP A 455 -26.42 -9.13 -15.85
CA ASP A 455 -27.53 -8.98 -16.80
C ASP A 455 -27.13 -9.16 -18.27
N ARG A 456 -25.84 -8.96 -18.60
CA ARG A 456 -25.31 -9.06 -19.96
C ARG A 456 -25.01 -10.49 -20.40
N ARG A 457 -25.38 -11.48 -19.60
CA ARG A 457 -25.13 -12.91 -19.85
C ARG A 457 -25.49 -13.36 -21.26
N CYS A 458 -26.68 -13.03 -21.77
CA CYS A 458 -27.11 -13.45 -23.10
C CYS A 458 -26.27 -12.82 -24.22
N GLU A 459 -25.74 -11.60 -24.03
CA GLU A 459 -24.84 -10.94 -24.98
C GLU A 459 -23.47 -11.65 -24.99
N TYR A 460 -22.96 -12.05 -23.82
CA TYR A 460 -21.70 -12.78 -23.68
C TYR A 460 -21.80 -14.21 -24.23
N GLU A 461 -22.89 -14.94 -23.94
CA GLU A 461 -23.16 -16.28 -24.49
C GLU A 461 -23.31 -16.22 -26.02
N ALA A 462 -24.00 -15.20 -26.57
CA ALA A 462 -24.10 -14.99 -28.01
C ALA A 462 -22.75 -14.67 -28.67
N TYR A 463 -21.93 -13.79 -28.08
CA TYR A 463 -20.61 -13.46 -28.63
C TYR A 463 -19.61 -14.62 -28.53
N LEU A 464 -19.67 -15.43 -27.48
CA LEU A 464 -18.87 -16.65 -27.39
C LEU A 464 -19.30 -17.69 -28.44
N ALA A 465 -20.60 -17.76 -28.77
CA ALA A 465 -21.07 -18.54 -29.90
C ALA A 465 -20.60 -17.99 -31.26
N THR A 466 -20.46 -16.66 -31.45
CA THR A 466 -19.83 -16.10 -32.68
C THR A 466 -18.31 -16.25 -32.73
N LEU A 467 -17.67 -16.71 -31.65
CA LEU A 467 -16.28 -17.17 -31.62
C LEU A 467 -16.14 -18.70 -31.80
N ASP A 468 -17.24 -19.42 -32.01
CA ASP A 468 -17.36 -20.89 -32.03
C ASP A 468 -17.01 -21.60 -30.70
N VAL A 469 -17.02 -20.87 -29.58
CA VAL A 469 -16.82 -21.43 -28.24
C VAL A 469 -18.11 -22.12 -27.78
N THR A 470 -18.07 -23.44 -27.65
CA THR A 470 -19.27 -24.23 -27.30
C THR A 470 -19.59 -24.19 -25.80
N LEU A 471 -20.87 -24.38 -25.47
CA LEU A 471 -21.34 -24.63 -24.08
C LEU A 471 -20.71 -25.88 -23.43
N GLN A 472 -20.01 -26.73 -24.20
CA GLN A 472 -19.25 -27.84 -23.64
C GLN A 472 -17.87 -27.39 -23.13
N GLN A 473 -17.22 -26.45 -23.81
CA GLN A 473 -15.92 -25.89 -23.46
C GLN A 473 -16.03 -24.79 -22.38
N CYS A 474 -17.00 -23.89 -22.51
CA CYS A 474 -17.19 -22.76 -21.58
C CYS A 474 -18.64 -22.67 -21.10
N ARG A 475 -18.84 -22.44 -19.81
CA ARG A 475 -20.15 -22.20 -19.19
C ARG A 475 -20.14 -20.84 -18.49
N ILE A 476 -21.03 -19.96 -18.92
CA ILE A 476 -21.22 -18.63 -18.34
C ILE A 476 -22.23 -18.68 -17.18
N PHE A 477 -21.93 -17.91 -16.15
CA PHE A 477 -22.77 -17.67 -14.99
C PHE A 477 -23.04 -16.17 -14.85
N SER A 478 -24.31 -15.85 -14.64
CA SER A 478 -24.81 -14.49 -14.35
C SER A 478 -24.39 -14.04 -12.96
N GLU A 479 -24.24 -15.01 -12.06
CA GLU A 479 -23.98 -14.85 -10.63
C GLU A 479 -22.51 -14.50 -10.38
N LYS A 480 -22.23 -13.73 -9.31
CA LYS A 480 -20.84 -13.54 -8.85
C LYS A 480 -20.28 -14.87 -8.35
N TYR A 481 -18.97 -15.07 -8.49
CA TYR A 481 -18.29 -16.32 -8.08
C TYR A 481 -18.60 -16.70 -6.62
N ILE A 482 -18.55 -15.71 -5.71
CA ILE A 482 -18.80 -15.86 -4.26
C ILE A 482 -20.25 -16.28 -3.97
N SER A 483 -21.22 -15.81 -4.77
CA SER A 483 -22.65 -16.11 -4.62
C SER A 483 -23.11 -17.33 -5.41
N SER A 484 -22.20 -18.02 -6.12
CA SER A 484 -22.53 -19.19 -6.92
C SER A 484 -22.99 -20.36 -6.03
N PRO A 485 -24.12 -21.02 -6.33
CA PRO A 485 -24.57 -22.18 -5.56
C PRO A 485 -23.56 -23.33 -5.66
N PRO A 486 -23.39 -24.14 -4.59
CA PRO A 486 -22.50 -25.30 -4.62
C PRO A 486 -22.96 -26.28 -5.71
N SER A 487 -22.02 -26.69 -6.55
CA SER A 487 -22.27 -27.62 -7.65
C SER A 487 -21.07 -28.53 -7.86
N VAL A 488 -21.33 -29.77 -8.30
CA VAL A 488 -20.30 -30.81 -8.45
C VAL A 488 -19.24 -30.44 -9.50
N GLU A 489 -19.56 -29.56 -10.46
CA GLU A 489 -18.55 -29.00 -11.38
C GLU A 489 -17.62 -28.01 -10.65
N LEU A 490 -18.18 -27.06 -9.89
CA LEU A 490 -17.43 -26.06 -9.13
C LEU A 490 -16.59 -26.68 -7.99
N GLU A 491 -17.13 -27.68 -7.30
CA GLU A 491 -16.40 -28.37 -6.22
C GLU A 491 -15.24 -29.22 -6.74
N ARG A 492 -15.26 -29.63 -8.01
CA ARG A 492 -14.18 -30.37 -8.68
C ARG A 492 -13.14 -29.47 -9.33
N ALA A 493 -13.33 -28.15 -9.35
CA ALA A 493 -12.34 -27.24 -9.88
C ALA A 493 -11.01 -27.39 -9.13
N THR A 494 -9.91 -27.22 -9.86
CA THR A 494 -8.54 -27.34 -9.34
C THR A 494 -7.68 -26.11 -9.58
N VAL A 495 -8.06 -25.28 -10.56
CA VAL A 495 -7.31 -24.11 -11.05
C VAL A 495 -8.23 -22.91 -11.21
N ILE A 496 -7.76 -21.72 -10.80
CA ILE A 496 -8.52 -20.46 -10.85
C ILE A 496 -7.70 -19.37 -11.57
N LEU A 497 -8.35 -18.64 -12.49
CA LEU A 497 -7.95 -17.30 -12.90
C LEU A 497 -8.85 -16.28 -12.18
N ALA A 498 -8.26 -15.53 -11.27
CA ALA A 498 -8.92 -14.55 -10.42
C ALA A 498 -8.66 -13.13 -10.96
N THR A 499 -9.65 -12.62 -11.70
CA THR A 499 -9.61 -11.34 -12.39
C THR A 499 -10.68 -10.35 -11.88
N PRO A 500 -10.78 -10.12 -10.55
CA PRO A 500 -11.82 -9.28 -9.96
C PRO A 500 -11.74 -7.81 -10.42
N PRO A 501 -12.84 -7.04 -10.31
CA PRO A 501 -12.84 -5.61 -10.59
C PRO A 501 -11.77 -4.86 -9.80
N CYS A 502 -11.04 -3.98 -10.49
CA CYS A 502 -9.99 -3.12 -9.92
C CYS A 502 -10.17 -1.66 -10.38
N SER A 503 -9.26 -0.76 -9.98
CA SER A 503 -9.28 0.64 -10.40
C SER A 503 -9.03 0.86 -11.91
N TYR A 504 -8.53 -0.15 -12.64
CA TYR A 504 -8.13 -0.10 -14.05
C TYR A 504 -7.09 0.99 -14.40
N THR A 505 -6.36 1.51 -13.40
CA THR A 505 -5.35 2.58 -13.55
C THR A 505 -4.11 2.17 -14.35
N GLY A 506 -3.94 0.88 -14.65
CA GLY A 506 -2.86 0.34 -15.48
C GLY A 506 -3.26 -0.09 -16.89
N VAL A 507 -4.50 0.14 -17.31
CA VAL A 507 -4.97 -0.16 -18.67
C VAL A 507 -4.44 0.90 -19.65
N ARG A 508 -3.89 0.50 -20.80
CA ARG A 508 -3.34 1.45 -21.78
C ARG A 508 -4.42 2.10 -22.63
N ASP A 509 -5.35 1.28 -23.12
CA ASP A 509 -6.40 1.72 -24.04
C ASP A 509 -7.79 1.43 -23.44
N VAL A 510 -8.29 2.39 -22.68
CA VAL A 510 -9.61 2.34 -22.02
C VAL A 510 -10.75 2.16 -23.04
N VAL A 511 -10.57 2.62 -24.28
CA VAL A 511 -11.54 2.43 -25.37
C VAL A 511 -11.48 0.99 -25.91
N ASP A 512 -10.29 0.40 -26.04
CA ASP A 512 -10.13 -1.04 -26.34
C ASP A 512 -10.82 -1.92 -25.29
N LEU A 513 -10.59 -1.65 -24.00
CA LEU A 513 -11.25 -2.41 -22.92
C LEU A 513 -12.78 -2.26 -22.95
N ALA A 514 -13.31 -1.06 -23.16
CA ALA A 514 -14.75 -0.84 -23.26
C ALA A 514 -15.36 -1.51 -24.50
N VAL A 515 -14.69 -1.48 -25.65
CA VAL A 515 -15.10 -2.18 -26.89
C VAL A 515 -14.98 -3.70 -26.72
N ALA A 516 -13.92 -4.19 -26.08
CA ALA A 516 -13.72 -5.61 -25.79
C ALA A 516 -14.79 -6.18 -24.85
N ARG A 517 -15.29 -5.36 -23.91
CA ARG A 517 -16.48 -5.60 -23.08
C ARG A 517 -17.81 -5.45 -23.82
N GLY A 518 -17.80 -5.34 -25.15
CA GLY A 518 -19.00 -5.15 -25.97
C GLY A 518 -19.65 -3.80 -25.72
N GLY A 519 -18.87 -2.72 -25.68
CA GLY A 519 -19.35 -1.34 -25.56
C GLY A 519 -19.83 -0.94 -24.15
N ASP A 520 -19.04 -1.21 -23.12
CA ASP A 520 -19.40 -0.92 -21.72
C ASP A 520 -19.27 0.58 -21.38
N ILE A 521 -20.38 1.32 -21.51
CA ILE A 521 -20.46 2.76 -21.19
C ILE A 521 -20.32 3.01 -19.68
N ASN A 522 -20.78 2.08 -18.84
CA ASN A 522 -20.74 2.24 -17.38
C ASN A 522 -19.29 2.24 -16.87
N LEU A 523 -18.42 1.43 -17.48
CA LEU A 523 -16.98 1.49 -17.25
C LEU A 523 -16.41 2.88 -17.61
N LEU A 524 -16.73 3.40 -18.80
CA LEU A 524 -16.26 4.72 -19.24
C LEU A 524 -16.77 5.85 -18.32
N GLU A 525 -18.01 5.79 -17.86
CA GLU A 525 -18.58 6.80 -16.96
C GLU A 525 -17.96 6.74 -15.55
N SER A 526 -17.65 5.53 -15.06
CA SER A 526 -16.94 5.30 -13.80
C SER A 526 -15.52 5.85 -13.83
N LEU A 527 -14.73 5.50 -14.86
CA LEU A 527 -13.33 5.91 -15.00
C LEU A 527 -13.16 7.42 -15.24
N THR A 528 -14.24 8.12 -15.64
CA THR A 528 -14.27 9.58 -15.84
C THR A 528 -14.96 10.34 -14.69
N SER A 529 -15.19 9.71 -13.54
CA SER A 529 -15.95 10.32 -12.43
C SER A 529 -15.09 11.16 -11.47
N ASP A 530 -15.49 12.42 -11.24
CA ASP A 530 -14.67 13.48 -10.63
C ASP A 530 -14.56 13.41 -9.09
N THR A 531 -14.78 12.24 -8.49
CA THR A 531 -14.98 12.08 -7.04
C THR A 531 -13.69 12.08 -6.22
N ALA A 532 -12.91 13.16 -6.32
CA ALA A 532 -11.73 13.47 -5.51
C ALA A 532 -12.01 13.65 -3.98
N GLY A 533 -13.26 13.43 -3.54
CA GLY A 533 -13.66 13.29 -2.13
C GLY A 533 -14.57 12.10 -1.87
N GLY A 534 -14.71 11.17 -2.82
CA GLY A 534 -15.69 10.08 -2.80
C GLY A 534 -15.07 8.69 -2.78
N ILE A 535 -14.39 8.32 -1.70
CA ILE A 535 -13.87 6.95 -1.48
C ILE A 535 -15.04 6.00 -1.17
N LYS A 536 -15.87 5.73 -2.18
CA LYS A 536 -16.92 4.69 -2.19
C LYS A 536 -16.58 3.52 -3.10
N GLN A 537 -15.79 3.73 -4.15
CA GLN A 537 -15.33 2.65 -5.03
C GLN A 537 -14.11 1.88 -4.50
N PRO A 538 -12.99 2.50 -4.03
CA PRO A 538 -11.80 1.73 -3.65
C PRO A 538 -12.07 0.67 -2.58
N ARG A 539 -12.87 0.99 -1.56
CA ARG A 539 -13.27 0.01 -0.52
C ARG A 539 -14.17 -1.10 -1.05
N ALA A 540 -15.02 -0.84 -2.03
CA ALA A 540 -15.88 -1.85 -2.64
C ALA A 540 -15.07 -2.81 -3.54
N LEU A 541 -14.16 -2.26 -4.36
CA LEU A 541 -13.24 -3.02 -5.20
C LEU A 541 -12.30 -3.89 -4.36
N LEU A 542 -11.65 -3.32 -3.33
CA LEU A 542 -10.79 -4.07 -2.40
C LEU A 542 -11.57 -5.15 -1.63
N ALA A 543 -12.79 -4.87 -1.19
CA ALA A 543 -13.63 -5.88 -0.52
C ALA A 543 -14.06 -7.02 -1.47
N GLU A 544 -14.34 -6.71 -2.73
CA GLU A 544 -14.68 -7.69 -3.77
C GLU A 544 -13.45 -8.53 -4.16
N GLN A 545 -12.27 -7.92 -4.34
CA GLN A 545 -10.99 -8.59 -4.54
C GLN A 545 -10.68 -9.55 -3.38
N PHE A 546 -10.68 -9.05 -2.14
CA PHE A 546 -10.39 -9.82 -0.94
C PHE A 546 -11.38 -10.98 -0.75
N SER A 547 -12.69 -10.72 -0.89
CA SER A 547 -13.72 -11.76 -0.77
C SER A 547 -13.62 -12.83 -1.86
N THR A 548 -13.23 -12.44 -3.08
CA THR A 548 -13.02 -13.36 -4.21
C THR A 548 -11.86 -14.30 -3.95
N LEU A 549 -10.71 -13.75 -3.57
CA LEU A 549 -9.50 -14.54 -3.27
C LEU A 549 -9.70 -15.41 -2.02
N LYS A 550 -10.32 -14.87 -0.96
CA LYS A 550 -10.69 -15.62 0.25
C LYS A 550 -11.58 -16.82 -0.08
N TYR A 551 -12.66 -16.60 -0.83
CA TYR A 551 -13.57 -17.68 -1.22
C TYR A 551 -12.87 -18.71 -2.13
N ALA A 552 -11.95 -18.28 -3.00
CA ALA A 552 -11.14 -19.17 -3.82
C ALA A 552 -10.19 -20.06 -2.98
N LEU A 553 -9.37 -19.47 -2.10
CA LEU A 553 -8.36 -20.23 -1.33
C LEU A 553 -8.98 -21.15 -0.26
N THR A 554 -10.20 -20.86 0.23
CA THR A 554 -10.92 -21.75 1.16
C THR A 554 -11.45 -23.05 0.52
N ARG A 555 -11.33 -23.24 -0.81
CA ARG A 555 -11.82 -24.44 -1.49
C ARG A 555 -10.75 -25.56 -1.50
N PRO A 556 -11.07 -26.79 -1.03
CA PRO A 556 -10.06 -27.82 -0.74
C PRO A 556 -9.37 -28.39 -1.99
N ASN A 557 -10.05 -28.42 -3.13
CA ASN A 557 -9.50 -28.98 -4.38
C ASN A 557 -8.69 -27.96 -5.19
N ILE A 558 -8.74 -26.66 -4.84
CA ILE A 558 -7.97 -25.61 -5.52
C ILE A 558 -6.51 -25.72 -5.12
N GLN A 559 -5.65 -25.97 -6.10
CA GLN A 559 -4.21 -26.09 -5.92
C GLN A 559 -3.46 -24.88 -6.47
N PHE A 560 -4.00 -24.26 -7.52
CA PHE A 560 -3.34 -23.19 -8.26
C PHE A 560 -4.31 -22.05 -8.55
N LEU A 561 -3.87 -20.82 -8.31
CA LEU A 561 -4.61 -19.60 -8.58
C LEU A 561 -3.66 -18.57 -9.18
N ILE A 562 -4.06 -17.98 -10.31
CA ILE A 562 -3.43 -16.77 -10.83
C ILE A 562 -4.35 -15.60 -10.50
N TYR A 563 -3.79 -14.55 -9.90
CA TYR A 563 -4.46 -13.27 -9.72
C TYR A 563 -3.95 -12.30 -10.78
N GLU A 564 -4.85 -11.63 -11.49
CA GLU A 564 -4.54 -10.70 -12.58
C GLU A 564 -5.41 -9.44 -12.45
N VAL A 565 -4.75 -8.29 -12.31
CA VAL A 565 -5.41 -6.96 -12.20
C VAL A 565 -4.58 -5.88 -12.91
N HIS A 566 -5.27 -4.87 -13.45
CA HIS A 566 -4.67 -3.87 -14.33
C HIS A 566 -4.59 -2.50 -13.63
N THR A 567 -3.71 -2.40 -12.64
CA THR A 567 -3.65 -1.31 -11.67
C THR A 567 -2.22 -1.08 -11.18
N ILE A 568 -1.89 0.19 -10.92
CA ILE A 568 -0.61 0.60 -10.34
C ILE A 568 -0.67 0.81 -8.82
N LEU A 569 -1.80 0.50 -8.17
CA LEU A 569 -2.02 0.71 -6.74
C LEU A 569 -1.52 -0.50 -5.91
N PRO A 570 -0.55 -0.33 -4.99
CA PRO A 570 -0.04 -1.42 -4.15
C PRO A 570 -1.11 -2.18 -3.35
N SER A 571 -2.16 -1.47 -2.93
CA SER A 571 -3.28 -2.00 -2.17
C SER A 571 -4.17 -2.98 -2.95
N GLU A 572 -4.19 -2.88 -4.29
CA GLU A 572 -4.89 -3.84 -5.16
C GLU A 572 -3.97 -4.97 -5.65
N THR A 573 -2.64 -4.85 -5.45
CA THR A 573 -1.62 -5.76 -5.99
C THR A 573 -0.94 -6.56 -4.88
N THR A 574 0.29 -6.18 -4.50
CA THR A 574 1.15 -6.94 -3.58
C THR A 574 0.55 -7.03 -2.18
N GLU A 575 -0.06 -5.95 -1.66
CA GLU A 575 -0.63 -5.93 -0.31
C GLU A 575 -1.86 -6.86 -0.20
N MET A 576 -2.73 -6.85 -1.22
CA MET A 576 -3.91 -7.72 -1.32
C MET A 576 -3.51 -9.20 -1.25
N ILE A 577 -2.46 -9.58 -1.99
CA ILE A 577 -2.02 -10.96 -2.09
C ILE A 577 -1.41 -11.48 -0.79
N HIS A 578 -0.55 -10.70 -0.13
CA HIS A 578 0.00 -11.09 1.17
C HIS A 578 -1.10 -11.28 2.22
N GLN A 579 -2.05 -10.33 2.33
CA GLN A 579 -3.14 -10.40 3.30
C GLN A 579 -4.02 -11.64 3.12
N VAL A 580 -4.35 -12.03 1.87
CA VAL A 580 -5.23 -13.17 1.63
C VAL A 580 -4.51 -14.51 1.76
N VAL A 581 -3.23 -14.61 1.39
CA VAL A 581 -2.43 -15.84 1.59
C VAL A 581 -2.15 -16.08 3.08
N GLU A 582 -1.83 -15.03 3.85
CA GLU A 582 -1.69 -15.11 5.31
C GLU A 582 -3.01 -15.57 5.96
N TYR A 583 -4.14 -14.97 5.58
CA TYR A 583 -5.47 -15.37 6.06
C TYR A 583 -5.82 -16.84 5.74
N ALA A 584 -5.50 -17.33 4.53
CA ALA A 584 -5.74 -18.72 4.14
C ALA A 584 -4.89 -19.71 4.97
N ASN A 585 -3.61 -19.38 5.19
CA ASN A 585 -2.71 -20.19 6.01
C ASN A 585 -3.08 -20.18 7.50
N GLN A 586 -3.59 -19.05 8.02
CA GLN A 586 -4.14 -18.98 9.37
C GLN A 586 -5.38 -19.90 9.52
N LEU A 587 -6.29 -19.90 8.55
CA LEU A 587 -7.45 -20.81 8.57
C LEU A 587 -7.05 -22.30 8.56
N ALA A 588 -5.97 -22.66 7.85
CA ALA A 588 -5.40 -24.01 7.91
C ALA A 588 -4.88 -24.32 9.32
N MET A 589 -4.10 -23.43 9.92
CA MET A 589 -3.61 -23.57 11.31
C MET A 589 -4.77 -23.74 12.30
N GLU A 590 -5.81 -22.90 12.24
CA GLU A 590 -7.00 -22.99 13.10
C GLU A 590 -7.79 -24.29 12.92
N LYS A 591 -7.79 -24.90 11.73
CA LYS A 591 -8.36 -26.23 11.48
C LYS A 591 -7.53 -27.30 12.20
N TYR A 592 -6.21 -27.34 11.96
CA TYR A 592 -5.33 -28.35 12.55
C TYR A 592 -5.25 -28.26 14.09
N ILE A 593 -5.27 -27.05 14.67
CA ILE A 593 -5.37 -26.86 16.12
C ILE A 593 -6.65 -27.51 16.69
N ARG A 594 -7.81 -27.32 16.04
CA ARG A 594 -9.08 -27.92 16.48
C ARG A 594 -9.07 -29.45 16.37
N GLU A 595 -8.53 -30.00 15.28
CA GLU A 595 -8.38 -31.45 15.11
C GLU A 595 -7.42 -32.05 16.15
N HIS A 596 -6.30 -31.37 16.45
CA HIS A 596 -5.33 -31.81 17.47
C HIS A 596 -5.90 -31.73 18.89
N LEU A 597 -6.64 -30.66 19.25
CA LEU A 597 -7.35 -30.53 20.53
C LEU A 597 -8.41 -31.63 20.71
N TYR A 598 -9.14 -31.99 19.64
CA TYR A 598 -10.12 -33.07 19.66
C TYR A 598 -9.47 -34.44 19.92
N LEU A 599 -8.32 -34.71 19.26
CA LEU A 599 -7.52 -35.92 19.49
C LEU A 599 -6.95 -35.97 20.91
N LEU A 600 -6.40 -34.87 21.42
CA LEU A 600 -5.87 -34.76 22.78
C LEU A 600 -6.96 -35.00 23.84
N ASN A 601 -8.13 -34.39 23.69
CA ASN A 601 -9.26 -34.63 24.61
C ASN A 601 -9.73 -36.09 24.57
N THR A 602 -9.79 -36.69 23.38
CA THR A 602 -10.11 -38.13 23.23
C THR A 602 -9.09 -39.02 23.94
N LEU A 603 -7.79 -38.72 23.80
CA LEU A 603 -6.69 -39.43 24.48
C LEU A 603 -6.70 -39.19 25.99
N HIS A 604 -7.01 -37.98 26.47
CA HIS A 604 -7.06 -37.65 27.89
C HIS A 604 -8.23 -38.37 28.59
N ILE A 605 -9.38 -38.50 27.94
CA ILE A 605 -10.50 -39.34 28.39
C ILE A 605 -10.06 -40.81 28.49
N PHE A 606 -9.31 -41.31 27.50
CA PHE A 606 -8.80 -42.69 27.52
C PHE A 606 -7.77 -42.93 28.64
N PHE A 607 -6.85 -41.98 28.86
CA PHE A 607 -5.83 -42.05 29.92
C PHE A 607 -6.41 -41.93 31.33
N THR A 608 -7.38 -41.06 31.55
CA THR A 608 -8.05 -40.95 32.87
C THR A 608 -8.78 -42.23 33.23
N TYR A 609 -9.42 -42.90 32.25
CA TYR A 609 -10.07 -44.21 32.43
C TYR A 609 -9.09 -45.34 32.82
N LEU A 610 -7.82 -45.25 32.39
CA LEU A 610 -6.76 -46.18 32.78
C LEU A 610 -6.23 -45.87 34.20
N PHE A 611 -5.94 -44.59 34.50
CA PHE A 611 -5.37 -44.22 35.80
C PHE A 611 -6.36 -44.29 36.96
N SER A 612 -7.66 -44.12 36.73
CA SER A 612 -8.70 -44.25 37.77
C SER A 612 -8.85 -45.67 38.35
N ASN A 613 -8.18 -46.67 37.77
CA ASN A 613 -8.24 -48.07 38.22
C ASN A 613 -7.05 -48.51 39.09
N SER A 614 -6.09 -47.62 39.41
CA SER A 614 -4.78 -48.05 39.96
C SER A 614 -4.47 -47.60 41.40
N ILE A 615 -5.21 -46.65 42.00
CA ILE A 615 -4.91 -46.13 43.35
C ILE A 615 -6.20 -46.01 44.20
N TYR A 616 -6.08 -46.41 45.48
CA TYR A 616 -7.11 -46.49 46.56
C TYR A 616 -8.00 -47.75 46.61
N PHE A 617 -7.51 -48.80 47.28
CA PHE A 617 -8.40 -49.78 47.92
C PHE A 617 -7.82 -50.50 49.18
N VAL A 618 -7.61 -49.77 50.29
CA VAL A 618 -7.57 -50.36 51.65
C VAL A 618 -8.18 -49.40 52.67
N ALA A 619 -9.44 -49.64 53.10
CA ALA A 619 -9.94 -49.46 54.48
C ALA A 619 -11.47 -49.67 54.60
N LEU A 620 -11.86 -50.86 55.10
CA LEU A 620 -12.95 -51.11 56.06
C LEU A 620 -14.29 -50.33 55.96
N GLN A 621 -15.33 -51.05 55.48
CA GLN A 621 -16.75 -50.88 55.85
C GLN A 621 -16.96 -51.03 57.38
N PRO A 622 -17.96 -50.38 58.04
CA PRO A 622 -19.38 -50.77 57.86
C PRO A 622 -20.53 -49.73 58.10
N LYS A 623 -21.55 -49.83 57.23
CA LYS A 623 -23.04 -49.75 57.47
C LYS A 623 -23.63 -49.02 58.71
N ARG A 624 -24.66 -48.17 58.46
CA ARG A 624 -26.05 -48.07 59.07
C ARG A 624 -26.58 -46.60 59.03
N LYS A 625 -27.89 -46.25 58.95
CA LYS A 625 -29.15 -47.00 58.75
C LYS A 625 -30.34 -46.09 58.30
N THR A 626 -31.23 -46.61 57.43
CA THR A 626 -32.70 -46.39 57.33
C THR A 626 -33.38 -45.00 57.43
N LEU A 627 -34.22 -44.70 56.41
CA LEU A 627 -35.58 -44.13 56.56
C LEU A 627 -36.49 -44.62 55.41
N SER A 628 -37.82 -44.46 55.51
CA SER A 628 -38.85 -44.97 54.58
C SER A 628 -40.02 -43.95 54.46
N LYS A 629 -40.88 -43.91 53.41
CA LYS A 629 -41.90 -44.91 53.02
C LYS A 629 -42.53 -44.63 51.62
N ASP A 630 -43.42 -45.52 51.17
CA ASP A 630 -44.14 -45.62 49.87
C ASP A 630 -45.26 -44.56 49.63
N GLY A 631 -45.90 -44.38 48.45
CA GLY A 631 -45.66 -44.90 47.08
C GLY A 631 -46.89 -44.91 46.11
N LYS A 632 -46.65 -45.21 44.80
CA LYS A 632 -47.53 -45.86 43.76
C LYS A 632 -48.83 -45.24 43.14
N ILE A 633 -48.83 -45.16 41.78
CA ILE A 633 -49.81 -45.72 40.77
C ILE A 633 -50.90 -44.85 40.03
N SER A 634 -50.65 -44.55 38.73
CA SER A 634 -51.57 -44.58 37.53
C SER A 634 -52.76 -43.57 37.35
N LYS A 635 -53.47 -43.39 36.20
CA LYS A 635 -53.48 -43.97 34.81
C LYS A 635 -54.31 -43.12 33.78
N SER A 636 -53.99 -43.17 32.46
CA SER A 636 -54.94 -43.12 31.28
C SER A 636 -55.77 -41.82 30.96
N ILE A 637 -56.33 -41.50 29.75
CA ILE A 637 -56.29 -41.98 28.33
C ILE A 637 -56.95 -40.96 27.33
N LYS A 638 -56.43 -40.79 26.08
CA LYS A 638 -57.06 -40.38 24.75
C LYS A 638 -57.97 -39.12 24.60
N THR A 639 -58.31 -38.54 23.41
CA THR A 639 -57.78 -38.46 22.00
C THR A 639 -58.39 -37.25 21.21
N ASP A 640 -57.87 -37.00 19.98
CA ASP A 640 -58.58 -36.53 18.74
C ASP A 640 -58.22 -35.15 18.11
N MET A 641 -58.47 -35.03 16.78
CA MET A 641 -58.04 -33.99 15.79
C MET A 641 -59.18 -33.75 14.74
N PRO A 642 -59.06 -33.16 13.50
CA PRO A 642 -57.95 -32.53 12.72
C PRO A 642 -58.30 -31.28 11.80
N LYS A 643 -57.41 -30.95 10.83
CA LYS A 643 -57.55 -30.10 9.57
C LYS A 643 -57.03 -28.63 9.60
N GLN A 644 -56.06 -28.24 8.74
CA GLN A 644 -56.09 -27.57 7.39
C GLN A 644 -56.41 -26.05 7.42
N GLU A 645 -55.92 -25.14 6.56
CA GLU A 645 -55.32 -25.25 5.20
C GLU A 645 -54.15 -24.25 4.89
N GLN A 646 -54.05 -23.68 3.67
CA GLN A 646 -52.83 -23.09 3.04
C GLN A 646 -52.85 -21.54 2.82
N SER A 647 -51.67 -20.90 2.73
CA SER A 647 -51.19 -20.11 1.55
C SER A 647 -49.75 -19.55 1.75
N ARG A 648 -49.12 -18.98 0.71
CA ARG A 648 -47.78 -18.33 0.72
C ARG A 648 -47.87 -16.85 0.33
N ASP A 649 -46.91 -16.02 0.77
CA ASP A 649 -45.85 -15.38 -0.06
C ASP A 649 -45.21 -14.15 0.63
N HIS A 650 -44.07 -13.68 0.08
CA HIS A 650 -43.17 -12.60 0.55
C HIS A 650 -42.39 -12.83 1.86
N TRP A 651 -41.05 -12.67 1.77
CA TRP A 651 -40.09 -12.05 2.73
C TRP A 651 -38.66 -12.58 2.47
N GLU A 652 -37.93 -11.99 1.51
CA GLU A 652 -36.47 -12.15 1.37
C GLU A 652 -35.79 -10.80 1.10
N ASP A 653 -35.66 -9.97 2.13
CA ASP A 653 -34.76 -8.80 2.12
C ASP A 653 -34.29 -8.45 3.56
N GLN A 654 -33.63 -9.41 4.23
CA GLN A 654 -32.95 -9.18 5.52
C GLN A 654 -31.95 -10.25 5.98
N SER A 655 -31.43 -11.11 5.09
CA SER A 655 -30.56 -12.24 5.47
C SER A 655 -29.06 -11.91 5.56
N GLN A 656 -28.59 -10.80 4.98
CA GLN A 656 -27.15 -10.50 4.92
C GLN A 656 -26.55 -9.94 6.23
N THR A 657 -27.37 -9.42 7.16
CA THR A 657 -26.89 -8.63 8.31
C THR A 657 -26.54 -9.45 9.57
N GLN A 658 -26.61 -10.79 9.53
CA GLN A 658 -26.32 -11.63 10.71
C GLN A 658 -25.09 -12.55 10.60
N HIS A 659 -24.50 -12.76 9.42
CA HIS A 659 -23.25 -13.54 9.34
C HIS A 659 -22.00 -12.73 9.73
N GLU A 660 -22.00 -11.40 9.58
CA GLU A 660 -20.86 -10.56 9.98
C GLU A 660 -20.70 -10.43 11.51
N GLN A 661 -21.78 -10.60 12.29
CA GLN A 661 -21.72 -10.51 13.75
C GLN A 661 -21.17 -11.77 14.45
N MET A 662 -20.94 -12.87 13.72
CA MET A 662 -20.43 -14.12 14.30
C MET A 662 -18.90 -14.18 14.47
N PHE A 663 -18.17 -13.13 14.07
CA PHE A 663 -16.71 -13.03 14.22
C PHE A 663 -16.24 -12.11 15.37
N LEU A 664 -17.17 -11.56 16.17
CA LEU A 664 -16.88 -10.61 17.26
C LEU A 664 -17.32 -11.08 18.66
N SER A 665 -17.43 -12.39 18.89
CA SER A 665 -17.78 -12.94 20.22
C SER A 665 -17.06 -14.25 20.55
N LYS A 666 -15.71 -14.23 20.58
CA LYS A 666 -14.89 -15.31 21.17
C LYS A 666 -13.54 -14.79 21.70
N GLN A 667 -13.57 -14.03 22.81
CA GLN A 667 -12.48 -14.00 23.81
C GLN A 667 -12.91 -13.20 25.07
N GLU A 668 -13.78 -13.80 25.89
CA GLU A 668 -13.95 -13.46 27.31
C GLU A 668 -14.69 -14.64 27.99
N ASP A 669 -13.96 -15.75 28.24
CA ASP A 669 -14.29 -16.88 29.14
C ASP A 669 -13.26 -18.03 28.92
N GLU A 670 -12.03 -17.92 29.44
CA GLU A 670 -11.08 -19.06 29.54
C GLU A 670 -9.87 -18.81 30.49
N GLU A 671 -10.11 -18.43 31.75
CA GLU A 671 -9.13 -18.65 32.83
C GLU A 671 -9.10 -20.14 33.23
N ASP A 672 -8.55 -21.03 32.38
CA ASP A 672 -7.91 -22.31 32.81
C ASP A 672 -7.27 -23.17 31.68
N GLU A 673 -7.02 -22.65 30.46
CA GLU A 673 -6.23 -23.40 29.46
C GLU A 673 -4.74 -23.48 29.86
N LYS A 674 -4.29 -24.69 30.25
CA LYS A 674 -2.86 -24.99 30.35
C LYS A 674 -2.22 -24.95 28.97
N LEU A 675 -1.26 -24.05 28.82
CA LEU A 675 -0.48 -23.81 27.60
C LEU A 675 -0.09 -25.12 26.88
N LEU A 676 -0.82 -25.43 25.80
CA LEU A 676 -0.44 -26.49 24.88
C LEU A 676 0.66 -25.96 23.96
N ASP A 677 1.73 -26.76 23.80
CA ASP A 677 2.88 -26.37 23.01
C ASP A 677 2.55 -26.41 21.51
N THR A 678 2.17 -25.26 20.97
CA THR A 678 1.80 -25.09 19.56
C THR A 678 2.96 -25.35 18.60
N THR A 679 4.21 -25.46 19.07
CA THR A 679 5.35 -25.82 18.22
C THR A 679 5.30 -27.28 17.74
N ALA A 680 4.46 -28.13 18.35
CA ALA A 680 4.29 -29.54 17.98
C ALA A 680 3.32 -29.79 16.81
N ILE A 681 2.56 -28.77 16.35
CA ILE A 681 1.50 -28.95 15.35
C ILE A 681 2.07 -28.75 13.93
N VAL A 682 2.38 -29.86 13.27
CA VAL A 682 2.83 -29.87 11.87
C VAL A 682 1.63 -29.86 10.91
N ILE A 683 1.45 -28.75 10.21
CA ILE A 683 0.52 -28.65 9.06
C ILE A 683 1.19 -29.28 7.83
N PRO A 684 0.53 -30.13 7.04
CA PRO A 684 1.05 -30.57 5.75
C PRO A 684 1.20 -29.41 4.78
N ASP A 685 2.31 -29.34 4.04
CA ASP A 685 2.52 -28.35 2.99
C ASP A 685 1.47 -28.45 1.85
N SER A 686 0.77 -29.58 1.73
CA SER A 686 -0.39 -29.77 0.85
C SER A 686 -1.68 -29.08 1.32
N ASP A 687 -1.70 -28.47 2.51
CA ASP A 687 -2.80 -27.62 3.01
C ASP A 687 -2.36 -26.16 3.28
N LEU A 688 -1.16 -25.78 2.85
CA LEU A 688 -0.62 -24.41 2.91
C LEU A 688 -0.42 -23.81 1.51
N PHE A 689 -0.69 -22.51 1.38
CA PHE A 689 -0.44 -21.73 0.17
C PHE A 689 0.84 -20.90 0.28
N GLU A 690 1.53 -20.71 -0.86
CA GLU A 690 2.64 -19.77 -1.02
C GLU A 690 2.46 -18.94 -2.31
N VAL A 691 3.15 -17.79 -2.35
CA VAL A 691 3.24 -16.94 -3.55
C VAL A 691 4.48 -17.37 -4.33
N GLY A 692 4.27 -17.88 -5.54
CA GLY A 692 5.35 -18.23 -6.47
C GLY A 692 5.67 -17.10 -7.44
N THR A 693 6.76 -17.23 -8.19
CA THR A 693 7.12 -16.29 -9.26
C THR A 693 6.66 -16.79 -10.64
N ILE A 694 6.53 -15.87 -11.60
CA ILE A 694 6.23 -16.21 -13.00
C ILE A 694 7.41 -16.98 -13.64
N ASP A 695 8.64 -16.73 -13.20
CA ASP A 695 9.83 -17.44 -13.67
C ASP A 695 9.78 -18.95 -13.39
N GLU A 696 9.03 -19.42 -12.37
CA GLU A 696 8.78 -20.85 -12.13
C GLU A 696 8.01 -21.53 -13.27
N ILE A 697 7.23 -20.76 -14.04
CA ILE A 697 6.34 -21.25 -15.11
C ILE A 697 7.03 -21.20 -16.49
N TYR A 698 7.99 -20.28 -16.66
CA TYR A 698 8.69 -20.04 -17.93
C TYR A 698 10.19 -20.44 -17.94
N GLY A 699 10.83 -20.56 -16.79
CA GLY A 699 12.13 -21.25 -16.60
C GLY A 699 13.40 -20.39 -16.63
N GLU A 700 13.32 -19.09 -16.89
CA GLU A 700 14.44 -18.13 -16.87
C GLU A 700 14.00 -16.82 -16.20
N THR A 701 14.91 -15.99 -15.69
CA THR A 701 14.61 -14.69 -15.05
C THR A 701 14.09 -13.67 -16.06
N ASN A 702 12.80 -13.34 -16.00
CA ASN A 702 12.09 -12.66 -17.10
C ASN A 702 11.42 -11.33 -16.71
N GLU A 703 12.09 -10.50 -15.90
CA GLU A 703 11.60 -9.18 -15.46
C GLU A 703 11.16 -8.23 -16.60
N HIS A 704 11.65 -8.44 -17.84
CA HIS A 704 11.29 -7.66 -19.02
C HIS A 704 10.01 -8.13 -19.75
N MET A 705 9.27 -9.11 -19.23
CA MET A 705 8.12 -9.70 -19.94
C MET A 705 6.74 -9.09 -19.62
N LEU A 706 6.58 -8.46 -18.45
CA LEU A 706 5.31 -7.89 -17.99
C LEU A 706 5.07 -6.50 -18.60
N ASP A 707 3.82 -6.23 -18.99
CA ASP A 707 3.42 -4.88 -19.40
C ASP A 707 3.30 -3.97 -18.16
N PRO A 708 3.98 -2.80 -18.10
CA PRO A 708 3.75 -1.83 -17.03
C PRO A 708 2.27 -1.43 -16.99
N GLY A 709 1.64 -1.62 -15.83
CA GLY A 709 0.20 -1.48 -15.61
C GLY A 709 -0.55 -2.82 -15.40
N CYS A 710 0.03 -3.96 -15.77
CA CYS A 710 -0.51 -5.28 -15.44
C CYS A 710 0.23 -5.92 -14.27
N PHE A 711 -0.50 -6.34 -13.23
CA PHE A 711 0.04 -7.09 -12.11
C PHE A 711 -0.51 -8.50 -12.11
N ILE A 712 0.41 -9.47 -12.03
CA ILE A 712 0.09 -10.90 -11.98
C ILE A 712 0.80 -11.52 -10.78
N ALA A 713 0.05 -12.22 -9.93
CA ALA A 713 0.58 -13.01 -8.83
C ALA A 713 0.19 -14.49 -8.98
N VAL A 714 1.15 -15.38 -8.75
CA VAL A 714 0.96 -16.83 -8.74
C VAL A 714 0.78 -17.28 -7.30
N ILE A 715 -0.37 -17.85 -6.96
CA ILE A 715 -0.62 -18.48 -5.66
C ILE A 715 -0.83 -19.98 -5.87
N LYS A 716 -0.05 -20.80 -5.18
CA LYS A 716 -0.06 -22.26 -5.31
C LYS A 716 -0.05 -22.92 -3.93
N ARG A 717 -0.49 -24.16 -3.83
CA ARG A 717 -0.17 -25.00 -2.66
C ARG A 717 1.31 -25.34 -2.69
N LYS A 718 1.97 -25.36 -1.52
CA LYS A 718 3.40 -25.69 -1.44
C LYS A 718 3.68 -27.12 -1.91
N GLU A 719 2.81 -28.06 -1.54
CA GLU A 719 2.79 -29.42 -2.12
C GLU A 719 1.58 -29.56 -3.06
N MET A 720 1.87 -29.67 -4.36
CA MET A 720 0.86 -29.84 -5.41
C MET A 720 0.46 -31.32 -5.53
N MET A 721 -0.81 -31.62 -5.22
CA MET A 721 -1.33 -32.99 -5.14
C MET A 721 -1.83 -33.49 -6.49
N GLN A 722 -1.05 -34.33 -7.17
CA GLN A 722 -1.49 -34.92 -8.44
C GLN A 722 -2.66 -35.90 -8.25
N PHE A 723 -3.90 -35.41 -8.44
CA PHE A 723 -5.13 -36.23 -8.41
C PHE A 723 -5.29 -37.18 -9.63
N ASN A 724 -4.19 -37.63 -10.24
CA ASN A 724 -4.24 -38.67 -11.25
C ASN A 724 -4.45 -40.05 -10.59
N SER A 725 -5.10 -40.96 -11.32
CA SER A 725 -5.49 -42.28 -10.81
C SER A 725 -4.28 -43.13 -10.38
N LEU A 726 -3.15 -43.02 -11.07
CA LEU A 726 -1.91 -43.74 -10.77
C LEU A 726 -1.29 -43.30 -9.43
N PHE A 727 -1.32 -42.01 -9.12
CA PHE A 727 -0.85 -41.47 -7.83
C PHE A 727 -1.80 -41.88 -6.69
N MET A 728 -3.12 -41.81 -6.90
CA MET A 728 -4.07 -42.29 -5.90
C MET A 728 -3.94 -43.78 -5.60
N ILE A 729 -3.63 -44.60 -6.61
CA ILE A 729 -3.30 -46.03 -6.42
C ILE A 729 -2.03 -46.17 -5.58
N LYS A 730 -0.94 -45.49 -5.92
CA LYS A 730 0.31 -45.50 -5.13
C LYS A 730 0.14 -45.02 -3.68
N VAL A 731 -0.75 -44.07 -3.42
CA VAL A 731 -1.06 -43.60 -2.06
C VAL A 731 -1.92 -44.62 -1.29
N ALA A 732 -2.73 -45.43 -1.96
CA ALA A 732 -3.44 -46.54 -1.32
C ALA A 732 -2.50 -47.75 -1.06
N GLU A 733 -1.56 -48.02 -1.96
CA GLU A 733 -0.48 -49.00 -1.81
C GLU A 733 0.43 -48.63 -0.62
N SER A 734 0.95 -47.40 -0.56
CA SER A 734 1.84 -46.95 0.53
C SER A 734 1.15 -46.86 1.90
N LYS A 735 -0.17 -46.67 1.92
CA LYS A 735 -1.01 -46.78 3.14
C LYS A 735 -1.42 -48.23 3.48
N GLY A 736 -0.92 -49.22 2.73
CA GLY A 736 -1.11 -50.64 3.03
C GLY A 736 -2.52 -51.18 2.83
N LEU A 737 -3.41 -50.45 2.11
CA LEU A 737 -4.82 -50.88 1.93
C LEU A 737 -4.95 -52.22 1.18
N PHE A 738 -3.92 -52.61 0.42
CA PHE A 738 -3.89 -53.87 -0.35
C PHE A 738 -3.15 -55.01 0.35
N GLY A 739 -2.54 -54.77 1.52
CA GLY A 739 -1.80 -55.76 2.30
C GLY A 739 -0.31 -55.87 1.94
N ASP A 740 0.45 -56.40 2.91
CA ASP A 740 1.90 -56.61 2.85
C ASP A 740 2.21 -57.99 2.22
N PRO A 741 2.87 -58.08 1.05
CA PRO A 741 3.02 -59.34 0.31
C PRO A 741 3.84 -60.42 1.05
N ASP A 742 4.85 -60.01 1.81
CA ASP A 742 5.98 -60.87 2.19
C ASP A 742 5.87 -61.50 3.60
N LYS A 743 4.69 -61.45 4.24
CA LYS A 743 4.48 -62.11 5.55
C LYS A 743 3.99 -63.55 5.43
N GLU A 744 4.96 -64.47 5.52
CA GLU A 744 4.74 -65.91 5.51
C GLU A 744 3.77 -66.42 6.62
N ARG A 745 3.15 -67.57 6.35
CA ARG A 745 2.33 -68.34 7.30
C ARG A 745 3.07 -69.61 7.72
N ASN A 746 3.02 -69.99 9.01
CA ASN A 746 2.91 -71.38 9.53
C ASN A 746 3.18 -71.43 11.06
N PRO A 747 2.94 -72.56 11.77
CA PRO A 747 1.81 -73.50 11.68
C PRO A 747 1.13 -73.73 13.07
N LYS A 748 0.38 -74.83 13.23
CA LYS A 748 -0.54 -75.11 14.36
C LYS A 748 -0.01 -76.20 15.33
N GLN A 749 -0.56 -76.25 16.55
CA GLN A 749 -0.78 -77.51 17.27
C GLN A 749 -2.12 -77.54 18.03
N LYS A 750 -2.52 -78.71 18.53
CA LYS A 750 -3.85 -79.04 19.09
C LYS A 750 -3.71 -80.07 20.22
N THR A 751 -4.64 -80.07 21.18
CA THR A 751 -4.85 -81.15 22.16
C THR A 751 -6.35 -81.22 22.52
N GLU A 752 -6.85 -82.37 22.97
CA GLU A 752 -8.28 -82.66 23.14
C GLU A 752 -8.67 -82.97 24.59
N VAL A 753 -9.90 -82.59 25.01
CA VAL A 753 -10.73 -83.26 26.03
C VAL A 753 -12.21 -83.03 25.66
N SER A 754 -13.12 -83.94 26.01
CA SER A 754 -14.56 -83.89 25.70
C SER A 754 -15.46 -84.11 26.93
N SER A 755 -16.65 -83.50 26.93
CA SER A 755 -17.90 -83.83 27.69
C SER A 755 -17.84 -84.11 29.21
N ALA A 756 -18.78 -83.66 30.06
CA ALA A 756 -20.15 -83.17 29.85
C ALA A 756 -20.48 -82.03 30.87
N ALA A 757 -21.56 -81.25 30.76
CA ALA A 757 -22.76 -81.44 29.94
C ALA A 757 -23.27 -80.16 29.23
N ARG A 758 -23.43 -80.30 27.91
CA ARG A 758 -24.31 -79.60 26.94
C ARG A 758 -24.63 -78.09 27.12
N SER A 759 -24.38 -77.37 26.01
CA SER A 759 -25.16 -76.21 25.51
C SER A 759 -24.83 -74.82 26.07
N GLN A 760 -23.60 -74.35 25.87
CA GLN A 760 -23.28 -72.90 25.85
C GLN A 760 -22.38 -72.53 24.66
N THR A 761 -22.56 -71.28 24.20
CA THR A 761 -21.70 -70.40 23.36
C THR A 761 -20.45 -71.01 22.69
N LEU A 762 -20.21 -70.84 21.38
CA LEU A 762 -20.47 -69.68 20.51
C LEU A 762 -20.90 -70.05 19.08
N GLN A 763 -21.70 -69.17 18.46
CA GLN A 763 -21.56 -68.86 17.04
C GLN A 763 -21.29 -67.37 16.88
N ILE A 764 -20.12 -67.01 16.32
CA ILE A 764 -19.87 -65.66 15.81
C ILE A 764 -20.39 -65.64 14.37
N SER A 765 -21.60 -65.11 14.16
CA SER A 765 -22.08 -64.76 12.83
C SER A 765 -22.75 -63.37 12.85
N ARG A 766 -21.95 -62.42 12.36
CA ARG A 766 -22.29 -61.06 11.90
C ARG A 766 -23.80 -60.79 11.70
N ARG A 767 -24.50 -60.41 12.77
CA ARG A 767 -25.82 -59.77 12.71
C ARG A 767 -25.60 -58.26 12.52
N GLY A 768 -25.96 -57.63 11.40
CA GLY A 768 -26.65 -58.19 10.23
C GLY A 768 -28.17 -58.35 10.40
N PHE A 769 -28.73 -57.80 11.49
CA PHE A 769 -30.16 -57.73 11.80
C PHE A 769 -30.46 -56.32 12.31
N LYS A 770 -31.60 -55.68 11.97
CA LYS A 770 -32.59 -55.98 10.93
C LYS A 770 -33.34 -54.68 10.62
N ARG A 771 -33.78 -54.51 9.36
CA ARG A 771 -34.73 -53.46 8.95
C ARG A 771 -35.96 -53.45 9.88
N VAL A 772 -36.31 -52.29 10.44
CA VAL A 772 -37.51 -52.07 11.26
C VAL A 772 -38.16 -50.76 10.82
N LYS A 773 -39.41 -50.85 10.34
CA LYS A 773 -40.41 -49.77 10.11
C LYS A 773 -39.98 -48.57 9.21
N VAL A 774 -40.60 -48.38 8.04
CA VAL A 774 -41.97 -47.83 7.77
C VAL A 774 -41.99 -46.31 7.89
N GLU A 775 -42.32 -45.64 6.76
CA GLU A 775 -42.97 -44.31 6.58
C GLU A 775 -42.34 -43.09 7.33
N ILE A 776 -41.96 -41.96 6.70
CA ILE A 776 -42.73 -41.07 5.80
C ILE A 776 -44.16 -40.86 6.33
N ASP A 777 -44.45 -39.95 7.27
CA ASP A 777 -44.21 -38.51 7.09
C ASP A 777 -44.47 -37.67 8.37
N ARG A 778 -43.90 -36.45 8.44
CA ARG A 778 -44.30 -35.24 9.23
C ARG A 778 -44.32 -35.22 10.78
N VAL A 779 -44.36 -33.96 11.25
CA VAL A 779 -44.81 -33.40 12.56
C VAL A 779 -43.82 -33.48 13.75
N ALA A 780 -43.56 -32.40 14.51
CA ALA A 780 -43.49 -30.95 14.26
C ALA A 780 -42.91 -30.24 15.50
N ALA A 781 -42.29 -29.06 15.28
CA ALA A 781 -42.24 -27.87 16.14
C ALA A 781 -41.71 -27.94 17.61
N PRO A 782 -41.10 -26.84 18.11
CA PRO A 782 -40.87 -26.67 19.54
C PRO A 782 -42.21 -26.52 20.29
N THR A 783 -42.30 -27.09 21.50
CA THR A 783 -43.56 -27.09 22.27
C THR A 783 -43.98 -25.69 22.73
N HIS A 784 -45.28 -25.44 22.61
CA HIS A 784 -46.06 -24.24 22.97
C HIS A 784 -45.74 -23.62 24.37
N ALA A 785 -45.14 -24.37 25.29
CA ALA A 785 -44.81 -23.95 26.65
C ALA A 785 -43.75 -22.83 26.78
N TRP A 786 -42.92 -22.61 25.75
CA TRP A 786 -41.94 -21.51 25.73
C TRP A 786 -42.53 -20.22 25.17
N MET A 787 -43.18 -20.29 23.99
CA MET A 787 -43.76 -19.11 23.33
C MET A 787 -44.91 -18.47 24.13
N LEU A 788 -45.63 -19.21 24.97
CA LEU A 788 -46.67 -18.66 25.85
C LEU A 788 -46.16 -17.83 27.05
N ARG A 789 -44.84 -17.65 27.22
CA ARG A 789 -44.26 -16.81 28.29
C ARG A 789 -43.69 -15.47 27.83
N ALA A 790 -43.54 -15.24 26.52
CA ALA A 790 -42.83 -14.08 25.99
C ALA A 790 -43.76 -12.91 25.55
N THR A 791 -44.94 -13.21 25.00
CA THR A 791 -45.84 -12.19 24.43
C THR A 791 -47.31 -12.40 24.79
N ASN A 792 -47.73 -11.90 25.95
CA ASN A 792 -49.10 -11.42 26.10
C ASN A 792 -49.15 -10.21 27.04
N GLN A 793 -49.61 -9.07 26.53
CA GLN A 793 -49.60 -7.83 27.29
C GLN A 793 -50.64 -7.87 28.41
N ARG A 794 -50.20 -7.66 29.65
CA ARG A 794 -51.07 -7.16 30.73
C ARG A 794 -50.39 -6.00 31.43
N GLN A 795 -51.10 -4.88 31.53
CA GLN A 795 -50.70 -3.74 32.35
C GLN A 795 -50.51 -4.20 33.82
N PRO A 796 -49.57 -3.61 34.57
CA PRO A 796 -49.29 -4.01 35.94
C PRO A 796 -50.53 -3.85 36.83
N CYS A 797 -50.79 -4.83 37.70
CA CYS A 797 -52.04 -4.88 38.45
C CYS A 797 -52.19 -3.68 39.43
N PRO A 798 -53.42 -3.15 39.65
CA PRO A 798 -53.68 -2.01 40.55
C PRO A 798 -53.32 -2.21 42.03
N ARG A 799 -52.83 -3.40 42.41
CA ARG A 799 -52.33 -3.70 43.76
C ARG A 799 -50.81 -3.51 43.90
N HIS A 800 -50.03 -3.65 42.83
CA HIS A 800 -48.56 -3.46 42.91
C HIS A 800 -48.14 -1.99 42.72
N SER A 801 -48.86 -1.23 41.90
CA SER A 801 -48.66 0.22 41.72
C SER A 801 -49.00 1.07 42.96
N ARG A 802 -49.54 0.47 44.04
CA ARG A 802 -49.91 1.14 45.29
C ARG A 802 -48.92 0.95 46.45
N HIS A 803 -47.88 0.12 46.29
CA HIS A 803 -46.81 -0.02 47.30
C HIS A 803 -45.58 0.86 46.97
N ILE A 804 -45.11 0.84 45.73
CA ILE A 804 -43.93 1.64 45.30
C ILE A 804 -44.13 3.15 45.56
N VAL A 805 -45.35 3.67 45.44
CA VAL A 805 -45.68 5.10 45.65
C VAL A 805 -45.82 5.49 47.14
N ARG A 806 -45.55 4.57 48.09
CA ARG A 806 -45.57 4.88 49.54
C ARG A 806 -44.19 4.99 50.19
N ASP A 807 -43.20 4.22 49.76
CA ASP A 807 -41.91 4.17 50.48
C ASP A 807 -40.98 5.35 50.18
N GLU A 808 -41.04 5.93 48.96
CA GLU A 808 -40.25 7.13 48.61
C GLU A 808 -40.60 8.38 49.46
N LYS A 809 -41.82 8.44 50.01
CA LYS A 809 -42.29 9.57 50.84
C LYS A 809 -41.93 9.45 52.32
N LEU A 810 -41.56 8.27 52.83
CA LEU A 810 -41.00 8.15 54.19
C LEU A 810 -39.50 8.43 54.20
N LEU A 811 -38.76 7.85 53.26
CA LEU A 811 -37.30 7.94 53.20
C LEU A 811 -36.81 9.40 53.07
N SER A 812 -37.52 10.21 52.27
CA SER A 812 -37.21 11.62 52.03
C SER A 812 -37.46 12.54 53.24
N MET A 813 -38.25 12.13 54.24
CA MET A 813 -38.43 12.88 55.49
C MET A 813 -37.37 12.52 56.54
N GLN A 814 -37.07 11.23 56.74
CA GLN A 814 -36.09 10.77 57.75
C GLN A 814 -34.66 11.27 57.47
N ILE A 815 -34.28 11.40 56.19
CA ILE A 815 -32.99 11.99 55.76
C ILE A 815 -32.92 13.51 56.09
N ARG A 816 -34.06 14.19 56.24
CA ARG A 816 -34.12 15.64 56.46
C ARG A 816 -34.06 16.06 57.94
N GLU A 817 -34.40 15.16 58.86
CA GLU A 817 -34.24 15.37 60.31
C GLU A 817 -32.85 14.98 60.83
N THR A 818 -32.32 13.84 60.37
CA THR A 818 -30.97 13.36 60.75
C THR A 818 -29.89 14.40 60.47
N ARG A 819 -29.85 14.94 59.23
CA ARG A 819 -28.94 16.02 58.83
C ARG A 819 -29.04 17.30 59.68
N LYS A 820 -30.18 17.56 60.36
CA LYS A 820 -30.34 18.71 61.28
C LYS A 820 -29.81 18.45 62.70
N ARG A 821 -29.67 17.20 63.13
CA ARG A 821 -29.10 16.85 64.45
C ARG A 821 -27.57 16.87 64.41
N ASP A 822 -26.97 16.28 63.37
CA ASP A 822 -25.50 16.16 63.28
C ASP A 822 -24.80 17.53 63.16
N ALA A 823 -25.35 18.46 62.37
CA ALA A 823 -24.81 19.81 62.22
C ALA A 823 -24.77 20.61 63.56
N ARG A 824 -25.73 20.36 64.46
CA ARG A 824 -25.80 20.98 65.81
C ARG A 824 -24.91 20.30 66.86
N ARG A 825 -24.36 19.12 66.52
CA ARG A 825 -23.38 18.40 67.33
C ARG A 825 -21.98 18.87 66.94
N TRP A 826 -21.66 18.82 65.64
CA TRP A 826 -20.38 19.29 65.09
C TRP A 826 -20.01 20.73 65.51
N TRP A 827 -20.95 21.68 65.43
CA TRP A 827 -20.71 23.06 65.89
C TRP A 827 -20.48 23.19 67.40
N ARG A 828 -20.99 22.27 68.21
CA ARG A 828 -20.80 22.27 69.67
C ARG A 828 -19.43 21.72 70.03
N ASP A 829 -19.06 20.61 69.39
CA ASP A 829 -17.80 19.92 69.61
C ASP A 829 -16.62 20.77 69.08
N ALA A 830 -16.80 21.47 67.96
CA ALA A 830 -15.81 22.40 67.41
C ALA A 830 -15.62 23.67 68.27
N ILE A 831 -16.68 24.21 68.88
CA ILE A 831 -16.57 25.35 69.81
C ILE A 831 -15.91 24.91 71.13
N ALA A 832 -16.24 23.73 71.66
CA ALA A 832 -15.59 23.19 72.86
C ALA A 832 -14.07 23.04 72.66
N PHE A 833 -13.64 22.49 71.52
CA PHE A 833 -12.22 22.30 71.18
C PHE A 833 -11.43 23.62 71.04
N LEU A 834 -12.08 24.73 70.65
CA LEU A 834 -11.44 26.03 70.45
C LEU A 834 -11.38 26.92 71.70
N VAL A 835 -12.08 26.54 72.79
CA VAL A 835 -12.17 27.36 74.01
C VAL A 835 -11.21 26.90 75.11
N ASP A 836 -10.85 25.62 75.15
CA ASP A 836 -10.27 24.98 76.35
C ASP A 836 -8.75 24.72 76.31
N SER A 837 -8.04 25.13 75.24
CA SER A 837 -6.57 24.99 75.14
C SER A 837 -5.81 26.29 75.47
N LYS A 838 -6.01 26.82 76.68
CA LYS A 838 -5.14 27.88 77.22
C LYS A 838 -3.85 27.28 77.79
N SER A 839 -2.82 28.12 77.86
CA SER A 839 -1.52 27.91 78.52
C SER A 839 -0.46 27.09 77.77
N HIS A 840 0.77 27.43 78.12
CA HIS A 840 2.04 27.07 77.51
C HIS A 840 2.51 25.63 77.75
N ARG A 841 3.30 25.16 76.76
CA ARG A 841 4.39 24.16 76.87
C ARG A 841 3.97 22.68 77.07
N ASP A 842 4.84 21.83 76.54
CA ASP A 842 4.98 20.39 76.79
C ASP A 842 3.73 19.49 76.68
N ILE A 843 3.45 19.04 75.44
CA ILE A 843 3.52 17.59 75.16
C ILE A 843 4.51 17.35 74.01
N ARG A 844 5.69 16.80 74.34
CA ARG A 844 6.56 16.09 73.41
C ARG A 844 6.23 14.60 73.50
N LYS A 845 6.35 13.87 72.38
CA LYS A 845 6.33 12.40 72.28
C LYS A 845 5.08 11.72 72.88
N HIS A 846 4.16 11.27 72.04
CA HIS A 846 4.15 9.86 71.63
C HIS A 846 3.27 9.64 70.38
N SER A 847 3.23 8.41 69.90
CA SER A 847 2.56 7.97 68.67
C SER A 847 1.07 7.70 68.86
N ILE A 848 0.29 7.86 67.77
CA ILE A 848 -0.80 6.99 67.25
C ILE A 848 -1.60 7.88 66.27
N SER A 849 -1.60 7.66 64.95
CA SER A 849 -2.03 6.45 64.20
C SER A 849 -3.52 6.09 64.35
N GLN A 850 -4.35 7.00 64.87
CA GLN A 850 -5.82 6.94 64.80
C GLN A 850 -6.41 8.34 64.57
N PHE A 851 -6.73 8.66 63.31
CA PHE A 851 -7.98 9.35 62.89
C PHE A 851 -8.05 9.48 61.36
N TYR A 852 -8.03 8.33 60.66
CA TYR A 852 -8.51 8.29 59.27
C TYR A 852 -10.04 8.39 59.27
N ALA A 853 -10.57 9.53 58.83
CA ALA A 853 -12.02 9.73 58.64
C ALA A 853 -12.27 10.68 57.45
N THR A 854 -12.14 10.17 56.24
CA THR A 854 -12.45 10.91 55.01
C THR A 854 -13.97 11.12 54.85
N ARG A 855 -14.38 12.35 54.55
CA ARG A 855 -15.69 12.65 53.92
C ARG A 855 -15.56 13.77 52.90
N SER A 856 -15.57 13.40 51.63
CA SER A 856 -15.92 14.28 50.51
C SER A 856 -17.43 14.21 50.25
N ASP A 857 -17.98 15.22 49.55
CA ASP A 857 -19.35 15.14 49.02
C ASP A 857 -19.40 14.10 47.86
N PRO A 858 -20.27 13.07 47.90
CA PRO A 858 -20.22 11.97 46.95
C PRO A 858 -20.53 12.31 45.49
N PHE A 859 -21.13 13.46 45.21
CA PHE A 859 -21.66 13.79 43.87
C PHE A 859 -20.94 14.92 43.13
N THR A 860 -20.05 15.68 43.76
CA THR A 860 -19.45 16.88 43.12
C THR A 860 -17.95 17.08 43.26
N GLN A 861 -17.31 16.56 44.33
CA GLN A 861 -15.86 16.65 44.62
C GLN A 861 -15.11 17.94 44.17
N LYS A 862 -15.69 19.12 44.42
CA LYS A 862 -14.98 20.42 44.24
C LYS A 862 -14.77 21.13 45.59
N LEU A 863 -13.54 21.58 45.85
CA LEU A 863 -13.29 22.71 46.74
C LEU A 863 -13.37 24.02 45.95
N LEU A 864 -13.84 25.09 46.60
CA LEU A 864 -14.10 26.39 45.99
C LEU A 864 -12.99 27.41 46.33
N TYR A 865 -12.08 27.59 45.37
CA TYR A 865 -11.17 28.72 45.18
C TYR A 865 -10.07 29.03 46.23
N PRO A 866 -8.97 29.72 45.83
CA PRO A 866 -7.75 29.86 46.65
C PRO A 866 -7.47 31.30 47.10
N PHE A 867 -6.43 31.51 47.92
CA PHE A 867 -5.66 32.76 47.92
C PHE A 867 -4.17 32.57 48.24
N HIS A 868 -3.33 33.42 47.64
CA HIS A 868 -1.90 33.57 47.92
C HIS A 868 -1.66 34.73 48.90
N THR A 869 -0.57 34.65 49.69
CA THR A 869 0.47 35.71 49.69
C THR A 869 1.77 35.24 50.36
N LYS A 870 2.83 36.07 50.29
CA LYS A 870 4.21 35.79 50.69
C LYS A 870 4.63 36.60 51.94
N LYS A 871 5.82 36.26 52.44
CA LYS A 871 7.00 37.14 52.73
C LYS A 871 7.37 37.29 54.21
N MET A 872 8.64 37.69 54.41
CA MET A 872 9.35 37.99 55.68
C MET A 872 9.75 36.78 56.56
N PHE A 873 10.96 36.72 57.13
CA PHE A 873 12.20 37.49 56.87
C PHE A 873 13.43 36.64 57.27
N CYS A 874 14.62 36.98 56.76
CA CYS A 874 15.90 36.37 57.20
C CYS A 874 16.37 37.02 58.51
N TYR A 875 17.38 36.44 59.20
CA TYR A 875 18.57 37.22 59.63
C TYR A 875 19.78 36.37 60.12
N ARG A 876 20.96 36.78 59.63
CA ARG A 876 22.33 36.72 60.22
C ARG A 876 22.99 35.41 60.74
N ILE A 877 24.18 35.15 60.15
CA ILE A 877 25.48 34.81 60.77
C ILE A 877 25.60 33.45 61.51
N GLY A 878 26.65 32.64 61.31
CA GLY A 878 27.76 32.74 60.35
C GLY A 878 28.95 31.83 60.72
N ILE A 879 29.90 31.67 59.78
CA ILE A 879 31.24 31.04 59.93
C ILE A 879 31.25 29.58 60.46
N CYS A 880 31.32 28.61 59.54
CA CYS A 880 32.39 27.60 59.53
C CYS A 880 32.36 26.78 58.23
N ASN A 881 33.14 27.22 57.22
CA ASN A 881 33.47 26.35 56.08
C ASN A 881 34.54 25.33 56.52
N ILE A 882 34.38 24.07 56.08
CA ILE A 882 35.43 23.11 55.64
C ILE A 882 34.88 21.66 55.61
N PHE A 883 33.94 21.29 56.51
CA PHE A 883 33.64 19.86 56.78
C PHE A 883 32.32 19.27 56.23
N VAL A 884 31.57 19.96 55.36
CA VAL A 884 30.22 19.52 54.92
C VAL A 884 30.12 19.15 53.43
N ARG A 885 31.22 19.20 52.65
CA ARG A 885 31.19 19.04 51.18
C ARG A 885 31.05 17.57 50.68
N LEU A 886 30.49 16.66 51.49
CA LEU A 886 30.49 15.20 51.23
C LEU A 886 29.23 14.43 51.70
N LEU A 887 28.10 15.11 51.92
CA LEU A 887 26.80 14.47 52.21
C LEU A 887 25.70 14.90 51.22
N PHE A 888 24.78 13.98 50.91
CA PHE A 888 23.81 14.11 49.83
C PHE A 888 22.82 15.26 50.04
N SER A 889 22.87 16.26 49.15
CA SER A 889 21.81 17.29 49.06
C SER A 889 20.57 16.71 48.36
N LEU A 890 19.57 16.30 49.15
CA LEU A 890 18.28 15.82 48.67
C LEU A 890 17.36 16.99 48.30
N LEU A 891 17.42 17.42 47.04
CA LEU A 891 16.48 18.40 46.51
C LEU A 891 15.03 17.86 46.51
N PHE A 892 14.10 18.79 46.79
CA PHE A 892 12.67 18.63 46.50
C PHE A 892 12.21 19.71 45.52
N LEU A 893 11.46 19.26 44.51
CA LEU A 893 10.76 20.05 43.50
C LEU A 893 9.23 19.79 43.62
N SER A 894 8.40 20.49 42.84
CA SER A 894 6.94 20.34 42.89
C SER A 894 6.33 20.60 41.51
N PHE A 895 5.93 19.53 40.81
CA PHE A 895 5.36 19.59 39.47
C PHE A 895 3.84 19.39 39.46
N LYS A 896 3.16 19.83 38.41
CA LYS A 896 1.76 19.48 38.13
C LYS A 896 1.63 19.19 36.63
N TYR A 897 1.16 17.99 36.31
CA TYR A 897 0.94 17.52 34.95
C TYR A 897 -0.56 17.51 34.63
N ASP A 898 -0.93 17.77 33.38
CA ASP A 898 -2.29 17.47 32.91
C ASP A 898 -2.35 16.00 32.47
N LEU A 899 -3.39 15.28 32.90
CA LEU A 899 -3.52 13.84 32.74
C LEU A 899 -4.75 13.49 31.89
N TYR A 900 -4.65 12.39 31.16
CA TYR A 900 -5.73 11.80 30.37
C TYR A 900 -5.78 10.30 30.60
N ARG A 901 -6.94 9.79 31.04
CA ARG A 901 -7.16 8.39 31.46
C ARG A 901 -6.13 7.85 32.48
N LEU A 902 -5.66 8.70 33.41
CA LEU A 902 -4.74 8.34 34.50
C LEU A 902 -5.15 9.02 35.81
N ASP A 903 -5.32 8.23 36.89
CA ASP A 903 -5.61 8.74 38.23
C ASP A 903 -4.39 9.37 38.92
N LYS A 904 -3.20 8.94 38.52
CA LYS A 904 -1.90 9.36 39.08
C LYS A 904 -0.93 9.58 37.93
N GLY A 905 -0.23 10.71 37.99
CA GLY A 905 0.84 11.05 37.05
C GLY A 905 2.24 10.84 37.64
N PRO A 906 3.27 11.40 36.99
CA PRO A 906 4.65 11.34 37.45
C PRO A 906 4.84 11.97 38.84
N LEU A 907 5.91 11.55 39.54
CA LEU A 907 6.22 12.05 40.87
C LEU A 907 6.41 13.58 40.84
N GLN A 908 5.57 14.29 41.60
CA GLN A 908 5.66 15.75 41.72
C GLN A 908 6.96 16.18 42.43
N LYS A 909 7.58 15.30 43.22
CA LYS A 909 8.82 15.53 43.96
C LYS A 909 9.92 14.60 43.43
N SER A 910 11.01 15.18 42.92
CA SER A 910 12.18 14.43 42.43
C SER A 910 13.47 14.92 43.07
N THR A 911 14.39 13.99 43.31
CA THR A 911 15.74 14.26 43.82
C THR A 911 16.71 14.56 42.66
N LEU A 912 17.66 15.46 42.87
CA LEU A 912 18.70 15.80 41.90
C LEU A 912 20.04 15.87 42.64
N ASN A 913 21.02 15.09 42.18
CA ASN A 913 22.38 15.12 42.71
C ASN A 913 23.31 15.97 41.82
N ILE A 914 24.51 16.30 42.33
CA ILE A 914 25.44 17.19 41.61
C ILE A 914 25.99 16.59 40.31
N LYS A 915 26.13 15.26 40.21
CA LYS A 915 26.58 14.58 38.97
C LYS A 915 25.50 14.66 37.89
N ASP A 916 24.26 14.34 38.22
CA ASP A 916 23.09 14.52 37.34
C ASP A 916 23.00 15.97 36.83
N ALA A 917 23.16 16.95 37.73
CA ALA A 917 23.13 18.38 37.40
C ALA A 917 24.29 18.79 36.46
N THR A 918 25.49 18.25 36.71
CA THR A 918 26.68 18.49 35.88
C THR A 918 26.49 17.90 34.48
N TYR A 919 26.00 16.66 34.39
CA TYR A 919 25.68 16.01 33.14
C TYR A 919 24.65 16.82 32.34
N ALA A 920 23.51 17.16 32.95
CA ALA A 920 22.44 17.88 32.26
C ALA A 920 22.88 19.27 31.76
N LEU A 921 23.62 20.04 32.57
CA LEU A 921 24.18 21.32 32.13
C LEU A 921 25.21 21.14 31.01
N LYS A 922 26.13 20.18 31.12
CA LYS A 922 27.13 19.94 30.07
C LYS A 922 26.47 19.55 28.76
N THR A 923 25.62 18.53 28.75
CA THR A 923 25.04 17.97 27.52
C THR A 923 24.06 18.93 26.85
N MET A 924 23.24 19.69 27.60
CA MET A 924 22.40 20.72 26.97
C MET A 924 23.25 21.86 26.37
N ASN A 925 24.33 22.31 27.03
CA ASN A 925 25.23 23.31 26.45
C ASN A 925 26.01 22.78 25.23
N TYR A 926 26.35 21.49 25.21
CA TYR A 926 27.06 20.84 24.11
C TYR A 926 26.18 20.78 22.85
N ILE A 927 24.93 20.32 22.99
CA ILE A 927 23.92 20.36 21.91
C ILE A 927 23.70 21.81 21.46
N ARG A 928 23.48 22.75 22.39
CA ARG A 928 23.31 24.17 22.10
C ARG A 928 24.47 24.78 21.32
N ARG A 929 25.73 24.44 21.64
CA ARG A 929 26.89 24.94 20.90
C ARG A 929 27.01 24.31 19.53
N MET A 930 26.88 22.98 19.45
CA MET A 930 26.95 22.20 18.20
C MET A 930 25.93 22.69 17.18
N GLU A 931 24.67 22.87 17.58
CA GLU A 931 23.60 23.31 16.68
C GLU A 931 23.80 24.77 16.21
N ASN A 932 24.26 25.67 17.09
CA ASN A 932 24.61 27.03 16.67
C ASN A 932 25.81 27.02 15.71
N LYS A 933 26.78 26.12 15.89
CA LYS A 933 27.89 25.93 14.94
C LYS A 933 27.45 25.32 13.62
N ALA A 934 26.53 24.37 13.60
CA ALA A 934 25.89 23.89 12.38
C ALA A 934 25.20 25.05 11.62
N ALA A 935 24.50 25.94 12.34
CA ALA A 935 23.91 27.14 11.74
C ALA A 935 24.97 28.12 11.16
N GLU A 936 26.14 28.25 11.76
CA GLU A 936 27.27 29.02 11.21
C GLU A 936 27.84 28.37 9.94
N LEU A 937 28.15 27.06 9.99
CA LEU A 937 28.73 26.28 8.89
C LEU A 937 27.81 26.19 7.67
N TYR A 938 26.48 26.10 7.88
CA TYR A 938 25.49 26.14 6.80
C TYR A 938 25.51 27.50 6.07
N ARG A 939 25.61 28.62 6.80
CA ARG A 939 25.76 29.96 6.17
C ARG A 939 27.09 30.10 5.43
N GLN A 940 28.13 29.37 5.84
CA GLN A 940 29.41 29.24 5.15
C GLN A 940 29.39 28.26 3.96
N ARG A 941 28.23 27.63 3.66
CA ARG A 941 28.04 26.59 2.61
C ARG A 941 28.92 25.34 2.80
N LEU A 942 29.37 25.08 4.03
CA LEU A 942 30.08 23.84 4.39
C LEU A 942 29.09 22.68 4.65
N ILE A 943 27.86 23.00 5.03
CA ILE A 943 26.71 22.08 5.14
C ILE A 943 25.74 22.42 4.01
N ASN A 944 25.21 21.39 3.33
CA ASN A 944 24.28 21.52 2.20
C ASN A 944 23.01 20.69 2.43
N GLY A 945 21.98 20.91 1.61
CA GLY A 945 20.70 20.19 1.72
C GLY A 945 19.86 20.65 2.91
N PHE A 946 19.21 19.72 3.61
CA PHE A 946 18.41 20.04 4.79
C PHE A 946 19.30 20.20 6.04
N LEU A 947 18.93 21.14 6.91
CA LEU A 947 19.48 21.23 8.28
C LEU A 947 18.38 21.64 9.26
N HIS A 948 18.08 20.78 10.23
CA HIS A 948 16.98 20.95 11.19
C HIS A 948 17.52 21.07 12.63
N LEU A 949 17.67 22.30 13.11
CA LEU A 949 18.34 22.59 14.38
C LEU A 949 17.43 22.31 15.60
N TYR A 950 17.92 21.58 16.60
CA TYR A 950 17.20 21.22 17.84
C TYR A 950 17.21 22.31 18.93
N VAL A 951 17.57 23.55 18.58
CA VAL A 951 17.83 24.63 19.54
C VAL A 951 16.55 25.12 20.24
N GLY A 952 16.54 25.04 21.57
CA GLY A 952 15.40 25.34 22.44
C GLY A 952 14.71 24.09 23.01
N GLN A 953 15.01 22.91 22.47
CA GLN A 953 14.38 21.63 22.81
C GLN A 953 15.28 20.72 23.65
N GLU A 954 16.47 21.18 24.06
CA GLU A 954 17.55 20.33 24.62
C GLU A 954 17.15 19.59 25.90
N ALA A 955 16.21 20.14 26.67
CA ALA A 955 15.65 19.51 27.87
C ALA A 955 14.92 18.18 27.59
N ILE A 956 14.36 17.98 26.38
CA ILE A 956 13.68 16.73 26.03
C ILE A 956 14.71 15.61 25.85
N ALA A 957 15.66 15.76 24.91
CA ALA A 957 16.67 14.74 24.64
C ALA A 957 17.51 14.39 25.88
N VAL A 958 17.93 15.40 26.65
CA VAL A 958 18.73 15.19 27.88
C VAL A 958 17.88 14.61 29.02
N GLY A 959 16.68 15.13 29.25
CA GLY A 959 15.78 14.63 30.31
C GLY A 959 15.34 13.19 30.07
N LEU A 960 15.10 12.83 28.80
CA LEU A 960 14.86 11.46 28.36
C LEU A 960 16.06 10.57 28.65
N LYS A 961 17.29 10.98 28.24
CA LYS A 961 18.48 10.16 28.49
C LYS A 961 18.77 9.92 29.98
N MET A 962 18.48 10.89 30.85
CA MET A 962 18.58 10.76 32.31
C MET A 962 17.55 9.80 32.95
N ALA A 963 16.64 9.23 32.15
CA ALA A 963 15.53 8.39 32.58
C ALA A 963 15.47 7.00 31.89
N LEU A 964 16.21 6.80 30.79
CA LEU A 964 16.30 5.50 30.10
C LEU A 964 17.03 4.45 30.93
N ALA A 965 16.62 3.19 30.77
CA ALA A 965 17.42 2.03 31.11
C ALA A 965 18.43 1.67 30.00
N GLU A 966 19.30 0.69 30.29
CA GLU A 966 20.38 0.29 29.39
C GLU A 966 19.92 -0.46 28.13
N GLN A 967 18.74 -1.06 28.12
CA GLN A 967 18.19 -1.73 26.93
C GLN A 967 17.12 -0.92 26.19
N ASP A 968 16.65 0.20 26.76
CA ASP A 968 15.61 1.03 26.13
C ASP A 968 16.10 1.65 24.82
N THR A 969 15.17 1.82 23.89
CA THR A 969 15.45 2.29 22.52
C THR A 969 14.71 3.57 22.19
N VAL A 970 15.26 4.35 21.25
CA VAL A 970 14.70 5.64 20.82
C VAL A 970 14.65 5.69 19.30
N ILE A 971 13.58 6.26 18.75
CA ILE A 971 13.49 6.69 17.34
C ILE A 971 12.79 8.04 17.24
N THR A 972 13.19 8.89 16.30
CA THR A 972 12.66 10.24 16.12
C THR A 972 12.64 10.66 14.65
N ALA A 973 12.13 11.85 14.35
CA ALA A 973 12.19 12.46 13.02
C ALA A 973 13.55 13.16 12.77
N TYR A 974 13.74 13.67 11.55
CA TYR A 974 14.90 14.40 11.01
C TYR A 974 15.51 15.55 11.83
N ARG A 975 14.97 15.93 13.01
CA ARG A 975 15.57 16.92 13.94
C ARG A 975 16.41 16.20 15.00
N CYS A 976 17.27 15.28 14.55
CA CYS A 976 17.80 14.20 15.37
C CYS A 976 19.15 14.49 16.07
N HIS A 977 19.84 15.60 15.78
CA HIS A 977 21.22 15.79 16.27
C HIS A 977 21.33 15.77 17.80
N GLY A 978 20.37 16.37 18.52
CA GLY A 978 20.30 16.31 19.99
C GLY A 978 20.15 14.88 20.52
N PHE A 979 19.44 14.00 19.80
CA PHE A 979 19.31 12.58 20.13
C PHE A 979 20.58 11.79 19.83
N ALA A 980 21.21 12.04 18.67
CA ALA A 980 22.52 11.47 18.33
C ALA A 980 23.57 11.72 19.43
N VAL A 981 23.65 12.97 19.92
CA VAL A 981 24.57 13.36 21.01
C VAL A 981 24.28 12.59 22.31
N VAL A 982 23.02 12.51 22.76
CA VAL A 982 22.72 11.77 24.00
C VAL A 982 22.87 10.25 23.85
N PHE A 983 23.00 9.71 22.63
CA PHE A 983 23.39 8.33 22.37
C PHE A 983 24.88 8.11 22.09
N GLY A 984 25.71 9.14 22.26
CA GLY A 984 27.17 9.03 22.31
C GLY A 984 27.90 9.42 21.04
N ILE A 985 27.20 9.95 20.02
CA ILE A 985 27.85 10.54 18.84
C ILE A 985 28.41 11.91 19.24
N SER A 986 29.71 12.13 19.01
CA SER A 986 30.38 13.40 19.30
C SER A 986 29.91 14.51 18.34
N SER A 987 30.03 15.77 18.76
CA SER A 987 29.73 16.91 17.89
C SER A 987 30.59 16.91 16.63
N ARG A 988 31.84 16.45 16.70
CA ARG A 988 32.69 16.21 15.52
C ARG A 988 32.02 15.26 14.53
N SER A 989 31.51 14.12 14.98
CA SER A 989 30.90 13.12 14.08
C SER A 989 29.53 13.56 13.56
N VAL A 990 28.74 14.30 14.36
CA VAL A 990 27.53 14.98 13.87
C VAL A 990 27.88 16.02 12.79
N LEU A 991 28.81 16.92 13.07
CA LEU A 991 29.21 18.00 12.15
C LEU A 991 29.93 17.47 10.91
N ALA A 992 30.69 16.39 11.03
CA ALA A 992 31.30 15.67 9.92
C ALA A 992 30.23 15.08 8.98
N GLU A 993 29.19 14.46 9.53
CA GLU A 993 28.05 13.97 8.74
C GLU A 993 27.33 15.11 8.01
N LEU A 994 27.09 16.23 8.71
CA LEU A 994 26.50 17.43 8.11
C LEU A 994 27.37 18.03 6.98
N MET A 995 28.69 17.89 7.06
CA MET A 995 29.64 18.34 6.04
C MET A 995 30.04 17.23 5.05
N GLY A 996 29.33 16.08 5.04
CA GLY A 996 29.53 14.98 4.09
C GLY A 996 30.87 14.26 4.22
N ARG A 997 31.44 14.12 5.43
CA ARG A 997 32.78 13.56 5.68
C ARG A 997 32.75 12.12 6.16
N LYS A 998 33.84 11.38 5.89
CA LYS A 998 34.03 9.95 6.17
C LYS A 998 33.93 9.59 7.67
N THR A 999 34.20 10.54 8.55
CA THR A 999 34.06 10.42 10.02
C THR A 999 32.65 10.73 10.55
N GLY A 1000 31.70 11.01 9.64
CA GLY A 1000 30.30 11.23 9.97
C GLY A 1000 29.62 9.99 10.55
N ALA A 1001 28.54 10.19 11.31
CA ALA A 1001 27.77 9.13 11.96
C ALA A 1001 27.21 8.06 11.00
N ALA A 1002 27.04 8.40 9.71
CA ALA A 1002 26.68 7.50 8.61
C ALA A 1002 27.70 7.60 7.46
N LYS A 1003 28.98 7.85 7.77
CA LYS A 1003 30.10 8.03 6.83
C LYS A 1003 29.88 9.13 5.78
N GLY A 1004 29.05 10.14 6.06
CA GLY A 1004 28.68 11.18 5.11
C GLY A 1004 27.59 10.80 4.10
N LYS A 1005 26.97 9.60 4.22
CA LYS A 1005 25.88 9.15 3.35
C LYS A 1005 24.49 9.67 3.77
N GLY A 1006 24.28 10.01 5.04
CA GLY A 1006 22.95 10.29 5.63
C GLY A 1006 22.64 11.77 5.86
N GLY A 1007 23.65 12.61 6.06
CA GLY A 1007 23.50 14.04 6.30
C GLY A 1007 22.69 14.38 7.56
N SER A 1008 22.00 15.53 7.57
CA SER A 1008 21.28 16.04 8.75
C SER A 1008 20.19 15.12 9.27
N MET A 1009 19.51 14.41 8.37
CA MET A 1009 18.27 13.73 8.72
C MET A 1009 18.49 12.32 9.26
N HIS A 1010 19.59 11.65 8.89
CA HIS A 1010 19.73 10.19 9.03
C HIS A 1010 20.99 9.80 9.81
N MET A 1011 21.00 10.07 11.11
CA MET A 1011 22.08 9.71 12.04
C MET A 1011 21.63 8.58 12.99
N TYR A 1012 22.36 7.48 13.04
CA TYR A 1012 22.01 6.27 13.79
C TYR A 1012 23.07 5.93 14.85
N ALA A 1013 22.67 5.34 15.98
CA ALA A 1013 23.60 4.85 17.00
C ALA A 1013 23.05 3.59 17.69
N PRO A 1014 23.84 2.83 18.47
CA PRO A 1014 23.34 1.70 19.25
C PRO A 1014 22.14 2.12 20.12
N ARG A 1015 21.00 1.45 19.92
CA ARG A 1015 19.67 1.74 20.52
C ARG A 1015 19.00 3.06 20.08
N PHE A 1016 19.58 3.81 19.14
CA PHE A 1016 18.98 4.98 18.52
C PHE A 1016 18.77 4.75 17.01
N TYR A 1017 17.51 4.48 16.64
CA TYR A 1017 17.10 3.96 15.34
C TYR A 1017 16.91 5.05 14.27
N GLY A 1018 17.57 6.19 14.44
CA GLY A 1018 17.67 7.23 13.42
C GLY A 1018 16.83 8.48 13.67
N GLY A 1019 17.09 9.47 12.81
CA GLY A 1019 16.08 10.42 12.38
C GLY A 1019 15.43 9.93 11.08
N ASP A 1020 14.11 9.99 11.02
CA ASP A 1020 13.34 9.73 9.79
C ASP A 1020 12.99 11.04 9.06
N GLY A 1021 13.20 11.06 7.74
CA GLY A 1021 12.81 12.18 6.87
C GLY A 1021 11.31 12.19 6.56
N ILE A 1022 10.65 11.03 6.60
CA ILE A 1022 9.24 10.89 6.28
C ILE A 1022 8.40 11.21 7.52
N VAL A 1023 7.56 12.23 7.41
CA VAL A 1023 6.77 12.75 8.54
C VAL A 1023 5.81 11.68 9.07
N GLY A 1024 6.17 11.04 10.19
CA GLY A 1024 5.38 10.02 10.87
C GLY A 1024 5.81 8.58 10.59
N GLY A 1025 6.70 8.32 9.63
CA GLY A 1025 7.17 6.97 9.28
C GLY A 1025 7.88 6.25 10.43
N GLN A 1026 8.55 7.02 11.29
CA GLN A 1026 9.21 6.51 12.49
C GLN A 1026 8.26 5.94 13.54
N VAL A 1027 6.95 6.23 13.47
CA VAL A 1027 6.00 5.86 14.52
C VAL A 1027 5.55 4.39 14.40
N PRO A 1028 5.19 3.88 13.21
CA PRO A 1028 5.13 2.43 12.96
C PRO A 1028 6.45 1.71 13.30
N ILE A 1029 7.60 2.26 12.90
CA ILE A 1029 8.92 1.63 13.15
C ILE A 1029 9.19 1.51 14.67
N GLY A 1030 8.99 2.59 15.44
CA GLY A 1030 9.10 2.56 16.91
C GLY A 1030 8.12 1.59 17.58
N THR A 1031 6.95 1.41 16.97
CA THR A 1031 5.95 0.42 17.42
C THR A 1031 6.43 -1.02 17.14
N GLY A 1032 7.04 -1.27 15.97
CA GLY A 1032 7.70 -2.54 15.66
C GLY A 1032 8.87 -2.86 16.61
N ILE A 1033 9.62 -1.84 17.05
CA ILE A 1033 10.68 -2.00 18.06
C ILE A 1033 10.07 -2.32 19.44
N ALA A 1034 8.93 -1.73 19.81
CA ALA A 1034 8.20 -2.10 21.03
C ALA A 1034 7.67 -3.54 20.96
N LEU A 1035 7.19 -4.00 19.80
CA LEU A 1035 6.81 -5.39 19.55
C LEU A 1035 8.02 -6.31 19.71
N ALA A 1036 9.18 -5.97 19.14
CA ALA A 1036 10.41 -6.74 19.27
C ALA A 1036 10.89 -6.86 20.73
N HIS A 1037 10.78 -5.80 21.54
CA HIS A 1037 11.10 -5.86 22.98
C HIS A 1037 10.16 -6.79 23.75
N LYS A 1038 8.86 -6.75 23.43
CA LYS A 1038 7.87 -7.65 24.04
C LYS A 1038 8.10 -9.10 23.63
N TYR A 1039 8.29 -9.35 22.33
CA TYR A 1039 8.48 -10.68 21.73
C TYR A 1039 9.73 -11.37 22.27
N ASN A 1040 10.85 -10.64 22.37
CA ASN A 1040 12.11 -11.15 22.90
C ASN A 1040 12.24 -11.05 24.43
N GLY A 1041 11.19 -10.62 25.15
CA GLY A 1041 11.15 -10.56 26.61
C GLY A 1041 12.19 -9.63 27.28
N THR A 1042 12.67 -8.59 26.59
CA THR A 1042 13.85 -7.80 27.00
C THR A 1042 13.64 -6.92 28.24
N GLY A 1043 12.39 -6.67 28.64
CA GLY A 1043 12.06 -5.72 29.73
C GLY A 1043 12.37 -4.26 29.39
N ALA A 1044 12.58 -3.95 28.10
CA ALA A 1044 12.88 -2.63 27.59
C ALA A 1044 11.66 -1.93 26.98
N VAL A 1045 11.75 -0.61 26.83
CA VAL A 1045 10.71 0.26 26.27
C VAL A 1045 11.22 0.93 24.99
N SER A 1046 10.35 1.05 23.99
CA SER A 1046 10.62 1.88 22.80
C SER A 1046 10.02 3.27 22.95
N PHE A 1047 10.87 4.29 22.92
CA PHE A 1047 10.49 5.70 22.99
C PHE A 1047 10.42 6.28 21.57
N THR A 1048 9.20 6.58 21.14
CA THR A 1048 8.86 6.85 19.74
C THR A 1048 8.42 8.31 19.59
N LEU A 1049 9.31 9.16 19.09
CA LEU A 1049 9.13 10.61 19.05
C LEU A 1049 8.64 11.12 17.69
N TYR A 1050 7.78 12.15 17.71
CA TYR A 1050 7.22 12.80 16.53
C TYR A 1050 6.84 14.27 16.84
N GLY A 1051 6.88 15.16 15.84
CA GLY A 1051 6.50 16.57 16.03
C GLY A 1051 4.98 16.81 16.01
N ASP A 1052 4.53 17.99 16.46
CA ASP A 1052 3.08 18.30 16.48
C ASP A 1052 2.39 18.20 15.12
N GLY A 1053 3.04 18.64 14.02
CA GLY A 1053 2.51 18.46 12.66
C GLY A 1053 2.44 17.00 12.22
N ALA A 1054 3.31 16.14 12.74
CA ALA A 1054 3.26 14.69 12.47
C ALA A 1054 2.08 14.02 13.18
N ALA A 1055 1.60 14.58 14.30
CA ALA A 1055 0.48 14.02 15.09
C ALA A 1055 -0.83 13.85 14.31
N SER A 1056 -0.97 14.47 13.14
CA SER A 1056 -2.13 14.34 12.24
C SER A 1056 -1.95 13.31 11.11
N GLN A 1057 -0.89 12.51 11.12
CA GLN A 1057 -0.67 11.42 10.16
C GLN A 1057 -1.48 10.16 10.50
N GLY A 1058 -2.06 9.50 9.49
CA GLY A 1058 -2.91 8.31 9.65
C GLY A 1058 -2.17 7.14 10.32
N GLN A 1059 -0.97 6.85 9.85
CA GLN A 1059 -0.09 5.78 10.37
C GLN A 1059 0.22 5.86 11.87
N ILE A 1060 0.11 7.04 12.50
CA ILE A 1060 0.25 7.17 13.97
C ILE A 1060 -0.95 6.54 14.68
N TYR A 1061 -2.16 6.70 14.15
CA TYR A 1061 -3.38 6.12 14.72
C TYR A 1061 -3.44 4.60 14.53
N GLU A 1062 -2.97 4.11 13.38
CA GLU A 1062 -2.83 2.67 13.10
C GLU A 1062 -1.82 2.03 14.05
N ALA A 1063 -0.64 2.64 14.19
CA ALA A 1063 0.39 2.24 15.16
C ALA A 1063 -0.14 2.25 16.60
N TRP A 1064 -0.89 3.28 17.00
CA TRP A 1064 -1.54 3.35 18.32
C TRP A 1064 -2.59 2.26 18.54
N ASN A 1065 -3.45 2.01 17.57
CA ASN A 1065 -4.46 0.95 17.65
C ASN A 1065 -3.79 -0.41 17.85
N MET A 1066 -2.80 -0.75 17.02
CA MET A 1066 -2.02 -1.98 17.14
C MET A 1066 -1.27 -2.08 18.48
N ALA A 1067 -0.59 -1.01 18.90
CA ALA A 1067 0.15 -1.00 20.16
C ALA A 1067 -0.74 -1.17 21.39
N LYS A 1068 -1.97 -0.64 21.36
CA LYS A 1068 -2.92 -0.80 22.47
C LYS A 1068 -3.57 -2.18 22.45
N LEU A 1069 -3.96 -2.66 21.28
CA LEU A 1069 -4.50 -4.01 21.07
C LEU A 1069 -3.51 -5.09 21.55
N TRP A 1070 -2.26 -5.01 21.13
CA TRP A 1070 -1.21 -5.96 21.52
C TRP A 1070 -0.54 -5.64 22.86
N ASN A 1071 -0.99 -4.60 23.57
CA ASN A 1071 -0.45 -4.15 24.87
C ASN A 1071 1.09 -4.06 24.87
N LEU A 1072 1.65 -3.20 24.01
CA LEU A 1072 3.09 -3.07 23.75
C LEU A 1072 3.79 -2.06 24.69
N PRO A 1073 5.09 -2.27 25.01
CA PRO A 1073 5.91 -1.34 25.79
C PRO A 1073 6.40 -0.15 24.93
N ALA A 1074 5.45 0.65 24.44
CA ALA A 1074 5.70 1.83 23.60
C ALA A 1074 5.36 3.14 24.35
N VAL A 1075 6.28 4.10 24.37
CA VAL A 1075 6.06 5.47 24.87
C VAL A 1075 6.10 6.43 23.69
N TYR A 1076 4.95 6.98 23.32
CA TYR A 1076 4.79 7.88 22.19
C TYR A 1076 4.97 9.33 22.65
N ILE A 1077 5.86 10.10 22.00
CA ILE A 1077 6.20 11.46 22.45
C ILE A 1077 5.97 12.48 21.34
N CYS A 1078 4.95 13.31 21.53
CA CYS A 1078 4.72 14.51 20.72
C CYS A 1078 5.63 15.64 21.18
N GLU A 1079 6.65 16.00 20.39
CA GLU A 1079 7.43 17.22 20.55
C GLU A 1079 6.64 18.43 20.02
N ASN A 1080 5.74 18.94 20.86
CA ASN A 1080 4.89 20.08 20.53
C ASN A 1080 5.69 21.39 20.60
N ASN A 1081 6.25 21.79 19.45
CA ASN A 1081 7.00 23.04 19.28
C ASN A 1081 6.11 24.16 18.71
N ARG A 1082 4.78 23.98 18.77
CA ARG A 1082 3.70 24.86 18.30
C ARG A 1082 3.53 24.96 16.77
N TYR A 1083 4.44 24.43 15.95
CA TYR A 1083 4.47 24.70 14.50
C TYR A 1083 4.97 23.53 13.62
N GLY A 1084 4.03 22.85 12.96
CA GLY A 1084 4.28 21.95 11.84
C GLY A 1084 4.70 22.74 10.61
N MET A 1085 6.01 22.82 10.35
CA MET A 1085 6.60 23.73 9.35
C MET A 1085 6.17 25.19 9.57
N GLY A 1086 5.35 25.77 8.68
CA GLY A 1086 4.77 27.11 8.85
C GLY A 1086 3.37 27.13 9.46
N THR A 1087 2.79 25.97 9.79
CA THR A 1087 1.41 25.84 10.24
C THR A 1087 1.34 25.65 11.75
N ALA A 1088 0.75 26.63 12.45
CA ALA A 1088 0.53 26.56 13.89
C ALA A 1088 -0.43 25.41 14.27
N VAL A 1089 -0.28 24.81 15.46
CA VAL A 1089 -1.08 23.65 15.91
C VAL A 1089 -2.60 23.85 15.77
N HIS A 1090 -3.12 25.03 16.12
CA HIS A 1090 -4.56 25.33 16.02
C HIS A 1090 -5.08 25.42 14.56
N ARG A 1091 -4.19 25.38 13.56
CA ARG A 1091 -4.52 25.36 12.12
C ARG A 1091 -4.36 23.97 11.48
N HIS A 1092 -3.71 23.01 12.15
CA HIS A 1092 -3.52 21.63 11.63
C HIS A 1092 -4.15 20.53 12.49
N SER A 1093 -4.60 20.84 13.70
CA SER A 1093 -5.26 19.90 14.59
C SER A 1093 -6.48 20.50 15.30
N ALA A 1094 -7.64 19.91 15.08
CA ALA A 1094 -8.88 20.28 15.76
C ALA A 1094 -8.86 19.98 17.26
N ASN A 1095 -8.01 19.05 17.73
CA ASN A 1095 -7.78 18.78 19.14
C ASN A 1095 -6.32 19.12 19.51
N THR A 1096 -6.10 20.37 19.90
CA THR A 1096 -4.78 20.92 20.26
C THR A 1096 -4.19 20.37 21.56
N ARG A 1097 -4.91 19.50 22.28
CA ARG A 1097 -4.40 18.73 23.44
C ARG A 1097 -3.83 17.41 22.92
N LEU A 1098 -2.62 17.45 22.37
CA LEU A 1098 -2.05 16.35 21.60
C LEU A 1098 -1.86 15.07 22.44
N TYR A 1099 -1.62 15.21 23.75
CA TYR A 1099 -1.59 14.07 24.70
C TYR A 1099 -2.92 13.29 24.78
N THR A 1100 -4.04 13.87 24.37
CA THR A 1100 -5.37 13.21 24.38
C THR A 1100 -5.72 12.51 23.07
N ARG A 1101 -4.86 12.58 22.05
CA ARG A 1101 -5.18 12.05 20.70
C ARG A 1101 -5.14 10.52 20.59
N GLY A 1102 -4.53 9.82 21.54
CA GLY A 1102 -4.46 8.36 21.58
C GLY A 1102 -5.76 7.65 21.99
N ASP A 1103 -6.83 8.40 22.27
CA ASP A 1103 -8.13 7.93 22.79
C ASP A 1103 -8.04 6.87 23.90
N LEU A 1104 -8.05 5.57 23.58
CA LEU A 1104 -7.93 4.50 24.58
C LEU A 1104 -6.53 4.42 25.22
N ILE A 1105 -5.53 5.04 24.61
CA ILE A 1105 -4.19 5.19 25.17
C ILE A 1105 -4.17 6.39 26.14
N PRO A 1106 -3.69 6.20 27.39
CA PRO A 1106 -3.54 7.29 28.36
C PRO A 1106 -2.52 8.34 27.91
N GLY A 1107 -2.65 9.54 28.46
CA GLY A 1107 -1.87 10.71 28.06
C GLY A 1107 -1.37 11.55 29.24
N ILE A 1108 -0.18 12.15 29.09
CA ILE A 1108 0.36 13.16 30.01
C ILE A 1108 0.87 14.37 29.22
N LYS A 1109 0.53 15.58 29.66
CA LYS A 1109 1.18 16.81 29.19
C LYS A 1109 2.35 17.18 30.11
N VAL A 1110 3.49 17.47 29.51
CA VAL A 1110 4.79 17.69 30.16
C VAL A 1110 5.36 19.03 29.71
N ASP A 1111 6.02 19.74 30.62
CA ASP A 1111 6.80 20.94 30.28
C ASP A 1111 8.15 20.52 29.67
N GLY A 1112 8.20 20.49 28.33
CA GLY A 1112 9.39 20.14 27.55
C GLY A 1112 10.51 21.18 27.61
N MET A 1113 10.31 22.31 28.30
CA MET A 1113 11.37 23.28 28.59
C MET A 1113 12.09 22.98 29.91
N LYS A 1114 11.61 22.02 30.72
CA LYS A 1114 12.19 21.65 32.01
C LYS A 1114 12.70 20.21 32.01
N VAL A 1115 14.03 20.06 32.00
CA VAL A 1115 14.71 18.75 31.99
C VAL A 1115 14.30 17.81 33.13
N MET A 1116 13.86 18.35 34.28
CA MET A 1116 13.38 17.56 35.43
C MET A 1116 11.97 17.01 35.22
N ASP A 1117 11.04 17.85 34.76
CA ASP A 1117 9.66 17.47 34.44
C ASP A 1117 9.65 16.39 33.33
N VAL A 1118 10.51 16.55 32.31
CA VAL A 1118 10.78 15.52 31.29
C VAL A 1118 11.29 14.22 31.94
N ARG A 1119 12.35 14.28 32.75
CA ARG A 1119 12.98 13.08 33.33
C ARG A 1119 12.00 12.24 34.16
N GLU A 1120 11.18 12.87 35.00
CA GLU A 1120 10.21 12.12 35.80
C GLU A 1120 9.03 11.62 34.96
N ALA A 1121 8.59 12.37 33.95
CA ALA A 1121 7.56 11.90 33.01
C ALA A 1121 8.02 10.68 32.21
N ILE A 1122 9.28 10.64 31.76
CA ILE A 1122 9.86 9.50 31.06
C ILE A 1122 9.99 8.29 32.00
N ARG A 1123 10.46 8.47 33.24
CA ARG A 1123 10.49 7.39 34.25
C ARG A 1123 9.12 6.78 34.51
N PHE A 1124 8.12 7.64 34.77
CA PHE A 1124 6.74 7.20 34.98
C PHE A 1124 6.20 6.45 33.76
N SER A 1125 6.45 6.97 32.56
CA SER A 1125 5.93 6.38 31.31
C SER A 1125 6.60 5.06 30.98
N ARG A 1126 7.89 4.89 31.30
CA ARG A 1126 8.61 3.62 31.22
C ARG A 1126 7.97 2.55 32.10
N ASP A 1127 7.79 2.90 33.38
CA ASP A 1127 7.17 2.02 34.39
C ASP A 1127 5.70 1.70 34.07
N TYR A 1128 5.00 2.64 33.45
CA TYR A 1128 3.64 2.43 32.96
C TYR A 1128 3.63 1.47 31.75
N ALA A 1129 4.48 1.72 30.75
CA ALA A 1129 4.52 0.98 29.49
C ALA A 1129 4.82 -0.51 29.68
N LEU A 1130 5.73 -0.84 30.60
CA LEU A 1130 6.07 -2.22 30.95
C LEU A 1130 4.96 -2.98 31.69
N ARG A 1131 3.93 -2.29 32.20
CA ARG A 1131 2.87 -2.89 33.02
C ARG A 1131 1.48 -2.85 32.36
N ASN A 1132 1.18 -1.81 31.59
CA ASN A 1132 -0.19 -1.48 31.14
C ASN A 1132 -0.29 -1.18 29.62
N GLY A 1133 0.77 -1.46 28.87
CA GLY A 1133 0.87 -1.11 27.45
C GLY A 1133 1.05 0.39 27.22
N PRO A 1134 0.77 0.90 26.01
CA PRO A 1134 1.31 2.18 25.57
C PRO A 1134 0.79 3.40 26.33
N ILE A 1135 1.52 4.50 26.20
CA ILE A 1135 1.21 5.81 26.78
C ILE A 1135 1.70 6.95 25.87
N VAL A 1136 0.94 8.05 25.80
CA VAL A 1136 1.27 9.25 25.03
C VAL A 1136 1.79 10.38 25.94
N LEU A 1137 2.84 11.06 25.52
CA LEU A 1137 3.38 12.27 26.13
C LEU A 1137 3.26 13.44 25.15
N GLU A 1138 2.76 14.59 25.61
CA GLU A 1138 2.95 15.87 24.92
C GLU A 1138 4.04 16.68 25.63
N MET A 1139 5.23 16.75 25.03
CA MET A 1139 6.30 17.62 25.48
C MET A 1139 6.06 19.02 24.89
N ALA A 1140 5.47 19.91 25.70
CA ALA A 1140 5.27 21.30 25.30
C ALA A 1140 6.61 22.05 25.31
N THR A 1141 7.12 22.40 24.13
CA THR A 1141 8.47 22.92 23.92
C THR A 1141 8.48 24.04 22.87
N TYR A 1142 9.66 24.46 22.41
CA TYR A 1142 9.79 25.50 21.39
C TYR A 1142 11.11 25.39 20.62
N ARG A 1143 11.08 25.66 19.31
CA ARG A 1143 12.28 25.78 18.46
C ARG A 1143 12.61 27.24 18.16
N TYR A 1144 13.85 27.66 18.41
CA TYR A 1144 14.25 29.07 18.19
C TYR A 1144 14.41 29.41 16.72
N PHE A 1145 15.01 28.52 15.93
CA PHE A 1145 15.12 28.68 14.48
C PHE A 1145 13.79 28.38 13.77
N GLY A 1146 13.75 28.66 12.47
CA GLY A 1146 12.67 28.19 11.59
C GLY A 1146 12.59 26.66 11.52
N HIS A 1147 11.79 26.16 10.60
CA HIS A 1147 11.62 24.72 10.41
C HIS A 1147 12.97 24.06 10.12
N SER A 1148 13.66 24.57 9.10
CA SER A 1148 15.01 24.25 8.65
C SER A 1148 15.79 25.55 8.44
N MET A 1149 17.07 25.47 8.06
CA MET A 1149 17.86 26.67 7.68
C MET A 1149 17.37 27.42 6.42
N SER A 1150 16.49 26.84 5.60
CA SER A 1150 15.85 27.54 4.47
C SER A 1150 14.60 28.33 4.87
N ASP A 1151 14.08 28.14 6.09
CA ASP A 1151 12.95 28.89 6.65
C ASP A 1151 13.45 29.97 7.65
N PRO A 1152 13.27 31.27 7.38
CA PRO A 1152 13.57 32.34 8.34
C PRO A 1152 12.76 32.26 9.64
N GLY A 1153 11.59 31.61 9.63
CA GLY A 1153 10.77 31.36 10.83
C GLY A 1153 10.01 32.57 11.37
N TYR A 1154 9.81 33.62 10.54
CA TYR A 1154 9.14 34.89 10.92
C TYR A 1154 7.84 35.18 10.13
N SER A 1155 7.50 34.40 9.11
CA SER A 1155 6.28 34.61 8.29
C SER A 1155 5.00 34.08 8.94
N TYR A 1156 5.11 33.27 9.99
CA TYR A 1156 4.00 32.57 10.66
C TYR A 1156 4.00 32.74 12.19
N ARG A 1157 4.94 33.51 12.74
CA ARG A 1157 5.10 33.81 14.17
C ARG A 1157 5.97 35.06 14.37
N SER A 1158 5.81 35.76 15.48
CA SER A 1158 6.51 37.03 15.73
C SER A 1158 7.94 36.84 16.25
N ARG A 1159 8.78 37.87 16.10
CA ARG A 1159 10.12 37.90 16.72
C ARG A 1159 10.02 38.03 18.24
N GLU A 1160 8.96 38.68 18.68
CA GLU A 1160 8.60 38.98 20.06
C GLU A 1160 8.25 37.68 20.81
N GLU A 1161 7.52 36.74 20.19
CA GLU A 1161 7.25 35.43 20.77
C GLU A 1161 8.55 34.62 20.95
N ILE A 1162 9.38 34.55 19.90
CA ILE A 1162 10.66 33.83 19.96
C ILE A 1162 11.56 34.41 21.07
N LYS A 1163 11.66 35.74 21.14
CA LYS A 1163 12.45 36.46 22.15
C LYS A 1163 11.90 36.29 23.57
N ALA A 1164 10.57 36.27 23.75
CA ALA A 1164 9.95 36.03 25.05
C ALA A 1164 10.27 34.62 25.55
N VAL A 1165 10.07 33.59 24.72
CA VAL A 1165 10.41 32.20 25.07
C VAL A 1165 11.91 32.05 25.36
N GLN A 1166 12.79 32.65 24.54
CA GLN A 1166 14.25 32.67 24.78
C GLN A 1166 14.64 33.34 26.10
N THR A 1167 13.94 34.39 26.53
CA THR A 1167 14.29 35.17 27.72
C THR A 1167 13.75 34.52 29.00
N GLU A 1168 12.52 34.01 28.95
CA GLU A 1168 11.76 33.55 30.11
C GLU A 1168 11.83 32.03 30.33
N GLN A 1169 11.91 31.25 29.24
CA GLN A 1169 11.61 29.80 29.25
C GLN A 1169 12.76 28.93 28.75
N ASP A 1170 13.93 29.49 28.42
CA ASP A 1170 15.06 28.71 27.89
C ASP A 1170 15.50 27.57 28.84
N PRO A 1171 15.65 26.32 28.34
CA PRO A 1171 15.86 25.15 29.20
C PRO A 1171 17.18 25.20 29.97
N ILE A 1172 18.23 25.76 29.36
CA ILE A 1172 19.55 25.88 29.98
C ILE A 1172 19.51 26.96 31.07
N MET A 1173 18.93 28.13 30.77
CA MET A 1173 18.78 29.20 31.77
C MET A 1173 17.85 28.80 32.92
N LEU A 1174 16.73 28.12 32.65
CA LEU A 1174 15.84 27.63 33.70
C LEU A 1174 16.56 26.64 34.62
N PHE A 1175 17.29 25.69 34.06
CA PHE A 1175 18.00 24.68 34.85
C PHE A 1175 19.22 25.25 35.59
N ALA A 1176 19.99 26.15 34.96
CA ALA A 1176 21.07 26.90 35.60
C ALA A 1176 20.58 27.71 36.81
N LYS A 1177 19.51 28.49 36.63
CA LYS A 1177 18.86 29.23 37.73
C LYS A 1177 18.39 28.27 38.84
N LEU A 1178 17.85 27.10 38.49
CA LEU A 1178 17.37 26.12 39.45
C LEU A 1178 18.51 25.52 40.32
N VAL A 1179 19.62 25.09 39.71
CA VAL A 1179 20.72 24.46 40.48
C VAL A 1179 21.44 25.47 41.39
N VAL A 1180 21.54 26.73 40.96
CA VAL A 1180 22.08 27.84 41.77
C VAL A 1180 21.13 28.20 42.92
N GLN A 1181 19.85 28.43 42.65
CA GLN A 1181 18.84 28.75 43.68
C GLN A 1181 18.68 27.64 44.74
N LYS A 1182 19.07 26.41 44.42
CA LYS A 1182 19.02 25.25 45.31
C LYS A 1182 20.38 24.89 45.93
N GLY A 1183 21.43 25.67 45.68
CA GLY A 1183 22.75 25.49 46.27
C GLY A 1183 23.49 24.22 45.84
N LEU A 1184 23.14 23.63 44.69
CA LEU A 1184 23.88 22.50 44.11
C LEU A 1184 25.17 22.94 43.42
N MET A 1185 25.19 24.17 42.89
CA MET A 1185 26.31 24.79 42.18
C MET A 1185 26.33 26.29 42.43
N THR A 1186 27.50 26.91 42.31
CA THR A 1186 27.65 28.37 42.20
C THR A 1186 27.46 28.84 40.76
N GLU A 1187 27.14 30.13 40.58
CA GLU A 1187 27.05 30.74 39.24
C GLU A 1187 28.35 30.59 38.45
N LYS A 1188 29.50 30.67 39.14
CA LYS A 1188 30.82 30.43 38.53
C LYS A 1188 30.97 28.98 38.05
N GLU A 1189 30.63 27.98 38.85
CA GLU A 1189 30.75 26.57 38.43
C GLU A 1189 29.88 26.26 37.19
N VAL A 1190 28.71 26.92 37.05
CA VAL A 1190 27.86 26.82 35.84
C VAL A 1190 28.49 27.50 34.63
N GLU A 1191 29.10 28.68 34.80
CA GLU A 1191 29.75 29.44 33.73
C GLU A 1191 31.09 28.81 33.27
N ASP A 1192 31.86 28.25 34.21
CA ASP A 1192 33.06 27.46 33.94
C ASP A 1192 32.70 26.21 33.11
N ILE A 1193 31.60 25.51 33.46
CA ILE A 1193 31.04 24.38 32.67
C ILE A 1193 30.64 24.84 31.26
N ARG A 1194 29.91 25.94 31.12
CA ARG A 1194 29.49 26.47 29.82
C ARG A 1194 30.70 26.79 28.94
N THR A 1195 31.70 27.43 29.53
CA THR A 1195 32.92 27.86 28.83
C THR A 1195 33.79 26.68 28.41
N SER A 1196 33.94 25.63 29.26
CA SER A 1196 34.70 24.44 28.88
C SER A 1196 34.04 23.70 27.72
N VAL A 1197 32.72 23.50 27.79
CA VAL A 1197 31.93 22.82 26.76
C VAL A 1197 31.91 23.60 25.44
N TYR A 1198 31.87 24.92 25.49
CA TYR A 1198 31.94 25.74 24.27
C TYR A 1198 33.31 25.61 23.59
N LYS A 1199 34.41 25.58 24.36
CA LYS A 1199 35.77 25.35 23.84
C LYS A 1199 35.95 23.93 23.27
N GLU A 1200 35.38 22.93 23.94
CA GLU A 1200 35.38 21.51 23.53
C GLU A 1200 34.70 21.35 22.15
N VAL A 1201 33.46 21.84 22.01
CA VAL A 1201 32.75 21.79 20.71
C VAL A 1201 33.46 22.64 19.65
N ASP A 1202 34.00 23.81 19.99
CA ASP A 1202 34.76 24.63 19.02
C ASP A 1202 36.03 23.91 18.49
N GLN A 1203 36.69 23.08 19.33
CA GLN A 1203 37.79 22.23 18.90
C GLN A 1203 37.32 21.07 18.01
N GLU A 1204 36.15 20.48 18.32
CA GLU A 1204 35.52 19.44 17.50
C GLU A 1204 35.04 19.97 16.13
N VAL A 1205 34.62 21.23 16.03
CA VAL A 1205 34.27 21.90 14.76
C VAL A 1205 35.47 21.94 13.82
N GLU A 1206 36.63 22.40 14.29
CA GLU A 1206 37.82 22.49 13.43
C GLU A 1206 38.36 21.10 13.03
N GLN A 1207 38.22 20.09 13.91
CA GLN A 1207 38.49 18.70 13.54
C GLN A 1207 37.54 18.20 12.44
N ALA A 1208 36.23 18.43 12.57
CA ALA A 1208 35.24 18.02 11.57
C ALA A 1208 35.43 18.69 10.20
N LYS A 1209 35.92 19.93 10.16
CA LYS A 1209 36.29 20.61 8.91
C LYS A 1209 37.49 19.97 8.22
N ALA A 1210 38.47 19.52 9.00
CA ALA A 1210 39.70 18.89 8.55
C ALA A 1210 39.51 17.40 8.17
N ASP A 1211 38.42 16.77 8.61
CA ASP A 1211 38.11 15.38 8.29
C ASP A 1211 37.88 15.15 6.78
N GLN A 1212 38.35 14.00 6.30
CA GLN A 1212 38.37 13.68 4.87
C GLN A 1212 36.96 13.39 4.32
N TRP A 1213 36.78 13.66 3.03
CA TRP A 1213 35.61 13.17 2.28
C TRP A 1213 35.64 11.62 2.18
N PRO A 1214 34.50 10.95 2.03
CA PRO A 1214 34.44 9.52 1.69
C PRO A 1214 35.18 9.24 0.38
N GLU A 1215 35.75 8.05 0.25
CA GLU A 1215 36.36 7.63 -1.01
C GLU A 1215 35.25 7.26 -2.03
N MET A 1216 35.48 7.48 -3.33
CA MET A 1216 34.46 7.21 -4.36
C MET A 1216 34.02 5.74 -4.39
N SER A 1217 34.91 4.81 -4.03
CA SER A 1217 34.64 3.37 -3.84
C SER A 1217 33.73 3.06 -2.65
N GLU A 1218 33.51 4.00 -1.72
CA GLU A 1218 32.56 3.80 -0.62
C GLU A 1218 31.12 4.10 -1.03
N ILE A 1219 30.85 4.64 -2.22
CA ILE A 1219 29.50 5.00 -2.66
C ILE A 1219 28.57 3.79 -2.83
N SER A 1220 29.11 2.64 -3.23
CA SER A 1220 28.41 1.36 -3.40
C SER A 1220 28.32 0.55 -2.10
N THR A 1221 29.03 0.95 -1.04
CA THR A 1221 29.05 0.22 0.24
C THR A 1221 27.80 0.48 1.08
N ASP A 1222 27.49 -0.45 1.97
CA ASP A 1222 26.36 -0.41 2.93
C ASP A 1222 24.94 -0.52 2.32
N VAL A 1223 24.79 -0.70 1.00
CA VAL A 1223 23.47 -0.90 0.34
C VAL A 1223 22.79 -2.21 0.77
N TYR A 1224 23.57 -3.28 0.88
CA TYR A 1224 23.14 -4.55 1.49
C TYR A 1224 24.09 -4.90 2.65
N ALA A 1225 23.55 -5.44 3.74
CA ALA A 1225 24.36 -5.87 4.89
C ALA A 1225 25.33 -7.03 4.57
N LYS A 1226 25.08 -7.76 3.48
CA LYS A 1226 25.96 -8.77 2.87
C LYS A 1226 25.84 -8.66 1.34
N PRO A 1227 26.66 -7.84 0.66
CA PRO A 1227 26.60 -7.73 -0.80
C PRO A 1227 27.11 -9.03 -1.44
N LEU A 1228 26.31 -9.58 -2.36
CA LEU A 1228 26.69 -10.76 -3.17
C LEU A 1228 27.27 -10.38 -4.54
N GLU A 1229 26.99 -9.16 -5.00
CA GLU A 1229 27.32 -8.65 -6.32
C GLU A 1229 27.93 -7.24 -6.26
N LYS A 1230 28.48 -6.79 -7.38
CA LYS A 1230 29.04 -5.43 -7.52
C LYS A 1230 27.98 -4.49 -8.05
N ILE A 1231 27.87 -3.30 -7.46
CA ILE A 1231 26.85 -2.33 -7.85
C ILE A 1231 27.26 -1.61 -9.14
N ARG A 1232 26.33 -1.58 -10.09
CA ARG A 1232 26.44 -0.88 -11.37
C ARG A 1232 26.70 0.61 -11.17
N GLY A 1233 27.76 1.12 -11.79
CA GLY A 1233 28.04 2.55 -11.88
C GLY A 1233 27.14 3.29 -12.86
N LYS A 1234 27.50 4.55 -13.16
CA LYS A 1234 26.77 5.42 -14.10
C LYS A 1234 26.60 4.76 -15.47
N VAL A 1235 27.61 4.00 -15.91
CA VAL A 1235 27.51 3.09 -17.06
C VAL A 1235 27.44 1.64 -16.59
N PRO A 1236 26.72 0.73 -17.28
CA PRO A 1236 26.52 -0.67 -16.83
C PRO A 1236 27.78 -1.55 -16.72
N TRP A 1237 28.95 -0.98 -17.02
CA TRP A 1237 30.24 -1.65 -17.19
C TRP A 1237 31.31 -1.09 -16.23
N GLU A 1238 31.04 0.07 -15.61
CA GLU A 1238 31.82 0.57 -14.48
C GLU A 1238 31.35 -0.12 -13.20
N LEU A 1239 32.33 -0.60 -12.43
CA LEU A 1239 32.13 -1.22 -11.13
C LEU A 1239 32.61 -0.22 -10.07
N LEU A 1240 31.72 0.18 -9.16
CA LEU A 1240 31.99 1.13 -8.07
C LEU A 1240 32.52 0.43 -6.81
#